data_AF-A0A7D6VU40-F1
#
_entry.id   AF-A0A7D6VU40-F1
#
_cell.length_a   1.000
_cell.length_b   1.000
_cell.length_c   1.000
_cell.angle_alpha   90.00
_cell.angle_beta   90.00
_cell.angle_gamma   90.00
#
_symmetry.space_group_name_H-M   'P 1'
#
loop_
_entity.id
_entity.type
_entity.pdbx_description
1 polymer ?
#
loop_
_entity_poly.entity_id
_entity_poly.type
_entity_poly.pdbx_seq_one_letter_code
_entity_poly.pdbx_strand_id
1 'polypeptide(L)'
;MRREHISYPLDMPVSISYSSITEYPIHWHNAIEIIFVLKGTVNITIDSDTYEIEEKELEIINIDEAHRIYSDDPDNRVLMFHIDPSFFEKYYSDIENMFFYVNTSDEGAQESEEYDDFRIFLSIILCEAIQKREDYDEEIEDNLIDLLYHLINNFHYLIYEKEELRENEEQLERYHRIAKYIFNNYNNKISLQEIAKKEFLSADYLSHEIKNATGYSFTDLLNLTRVEESIKLLLDSDLSISEISDEVGFSHARYYNKNFKFYYKLTPLQYRKRFKLDEKAYEKAKKVTQLDINDSLKYLYPYLEDYDRFNYENKIHKININMDEESSEWTHRFKEVINVGDAFDLLIEENKDNLEELQEEISFEYGRIFNLFHRDMGIFPGSQFYNWNKTKTVLEFMQYIELKALILIDQGDLSQEEFISALKSYIEYFSEIETVDFYNTKYQFKNTLDKTFKSSIIEILEDAGLDYFSDDYEGNHLEINKIYDTAYMIPYIIHQVINYKTPLNFIRAFDVLEKEVMLTNEVFFGSSGLVNDMGIKKPSYYAFYLLSKLGDVLVQKGDGYIVTKSDDEFQILLYNYGEELDYLISSETLEKRRGIKNTTEKKISLNIVNINSANQVTTYMINEKIGSSYNYWLGMGKPNRINKEEREILHKASFPGINFIYNNKSTILNLLPKLKGYGAQLILIKKVQKHLK
;
A
#
# COMPACT_ATOMS: atom_id res chain seq x y z
N MET A 1 2.42 -40.86 18.82
CA MET A 1 2.56 -39.39 18.86
C MET A 1 3.87 -39.13 18.21
N ARG A 2 3.81 -38.34 17.15
CA ARG A 2 4.94 -38.11 16.27
C ARG A 2 5.49 -36.74 16.65
N ARG A 3 6.81 -36.63 16.76
CA ARG A 3 7.48 -35.34 16.67
C ARG A 3 7.23 -34.79 15.28
N GLU A 4 6.46 -33.71 15.18
CA GLU A 4 6.23 -33.05 13.90
C GLU A 4 7.43 -32.17 13.57
N HIS A 5 7.91 -32.28 12.33
CA HIS A 5 8.99 -31.46 11.84
C HIS A 5 8.40 -30.23 11.15
N ILE A 6 8.48 -29.09 11.81
CA ILE A 6 8.10 -27.81 11.22
C ILE A 6 9.17 -27.39 10.23
N SER A 7 8.74 -27.02 9.03
CA SER A 7 9.62 -26.49 7.99
C SER A 7 9.31 -25.02 7.78
N TYR A 8 10.35 -24.20 7.82
CA TYR A 8 10.27 -22.77 7.61
C TYR A 8 10.61 -22.41 6.15
N PRO A 9 10.02 -21.34 5.59
CA PRO A 9 10.45 -20.79 4.31
C PRO A 9 11.95 -20.42 4.34
N LEU A 10 12.60 -20.43 3.17
CA LEU A 10 14.07 -20.28 3.05
C LEU A 10 14.65 -19.02 3.71
N ASP A 11 13.84 -18.00 3.90
CA ASP A 11 14.22 -16.67 4.40
C ASP A 11 13.26 -16.15 5.49
N MET A 12 12.55 -17.02 6.22
CA MET A 12 11.62 -16.58 7.28
C MET A 12 11.74 -17.44 8.54
N PRO A 13 11.84 -16.85 9.74
CA PRO A 13 11.83 -17.58 11.01
C PRO A 13 10.41 -17.96 11.48
N VAL A 14 9.40 -17.88 10.61
CA VAL A 14 8.00 -18.18 10.93
C VAL A 14 7.32 -18.93 9.78
N SER A 15 6.48 -19.91 10.13
CA SER A 15 5.64 -20.66 9.20
C SER A 15 4.17 -20.48 9.58
N ILE A 16 3.36 -19.97 8.65
CA ILE A 16 1.96 -19.61 8.92
C ILE A 16 1.03 -20.46 8.08
N SER A 17 -0.01 -20.99 8.71
CA SER A 17 -1.03 -21.80 8.02
C SER A 17 -2.43 -21.36 8.41
N TYR A 18 -3.38 -21.55 7.48
CA TYR A 18 -4.78 -21.20 7.67
C TYR A 18 -5.65 -22.41 7.33
N SER A 19 -6.44 -22.87 8.29
CA SER A 19 -7.12 -24.16 8.20
C SER A 19 -8.51 -24.16 8.85
N SER A 20 -9.32 -25.13 8.45
CA SER A 20 -10.47 -25.62 9.23
C SER A 20 -10.12 -26.99 9.81
N ILE A 21 -10.27 -27.16 11.11
CA ILE A 21 -9.81 -28.32 11.88
C ILE A 21 -11.02 -29.09 12.40
N THR A 22 -11.15 -30.36 12.02
CA THR A 22 -12.06 -31.29 12.72
C THR A 22 -11.27 -32.11 13.74
N GLU A 23 -10.09 -32.59 13.34
CA GLU A 23 -9.22 -33.40 14.19
C GLU A 23 -7.77 -33.19 13.76
N TYR A 24 -6.95 -32.65 14.66
CA TYR A 24 -5.50 -32.69 14.63
C TYR A 24 -5.05 -33.57 15.80
N PRO A 25 -4.70 -34.84 15.54
CA PRO A 25 -4.37 -35.79 16.59
C PRO A 25 -3.16 -35.34 17.42
N ILE A 26 -2.98 -35.97 18.58
CA ILE A 26 -1.93 -35.60 19.53
C ILE A 26 -0.52 -35.63 18.91
N HIS A 27 0.19 -34.51 19.00
CA HIS A 27 1.54 -34.30 18.46
C HIS A 27 2.31 -33.23 19.28
N TRP A 28 3.59 -33.07 18.96
CA TRP A 28 4.49 -32.08 19.58
C TRP A 28 5.58 -31.70 18.58
N HIS A 29 6.18 -30.52 18.75
CA HIS A 29 7.23 -30.01 17.88
C HIS A 29 8.13 -29.00 18.60
N ASN A 30 9.29 -28.72 18.00
CA ASN A 30 10.27 -27.76 18.50
C ASN A 30 10.06 -26.35 17.93
N ALA A 31 8.85 -25.82 18.09
CA ALA A 31 8.46 -24.48 17.66
C ALA A 31 7.56 -23.88 18.73
N ILE A 32 7.61 -22.57 18.90
CA ILE A 32 6.56 -21.84 19.63
C ILE A 32 5.38 -21.74 18.67
N GLU A 33 4.25 -22.35 19.02
CA GLU A 33 3.04 -22.29 18.20
C GLU A 33 2.02 -21.35 18.81
N ILE A 34 1.46 -20.47 17.99
CA ILE A 34 0.39 -19.55 18.37
C ILE A 34 -0.82 -19.87 17.50
N ILE A 35 -1.91 -20.26 18.16
CA ILE A 35 -3.18 -20.58 17.52
C ILE A 35 -4.10 -19.37 17.66
N PHE A 36 -4.62 -18.87 16.54
CA PHE A 36 -5.53 -17.73 16.49
C PHE A 36 -6.84 -18.12 15.80
N VAL A 37 -7.94 -18.11 16.54
CA VAL A 37 -9.26 -18.48 16.04
C VAL A 37 -9.93 -17.25 15.43
N LEU A 38 -10.04 -17.21 14.11
CA LEU A 38 -10.64 -16.10 13.36
C LEU A 38 -12.16 -16.17 13.26
N LYS A 39 -12.72 -17.38 13.39
CA LYS A 39 -14.16 -17.65 13.35
C LYS A 39 -14.44 -19.03 13.95
N GLY A 40 -15.56 -19.16 14.64
CA GLY A 40 -16.02 -20.42 15.21
C GLY A 40 -15.26 -20.78 16.48
N THR A 41 -15.32 -22.04 16.89
CA THR A 41 -14.62 -22.52 18.10
C THR A 41 -13.74 -23.73 17.83
N VAL A 42 -12.68 -23.88 18.62
CA VAL A 42 -11.85 -25.10 18.65
C VAL A 42 -11.51 -25.50 20.07
N ASN A 43 -11.37 -26.80 20.32
CA ASN A 43 -10.87 -27.32 21.58
C ASN A 43 -9.40 -27.69 21.42
N ILE A 44 -8.56 -27.21 22.32
CA ILE A 44 -7.14 -27.54 22.39
C ILE A 44 -6.90 -28.29 23.69
N THR A 45 -6.42 -29.52 23.59
CA THR A 45 -5.91 -30.27 24.73
C THR A 45 -4.41 -30.11 24.77
N ILE A 46 -3.88 -29.40 25.78
CA ILE A 46 -2.45 -29.31 26.06
C ILE A 46 -2.20 -30.14 27.32
N ASP A 47 -1.36 -31.16 27.20
CA ASP A 47 -1.11 -32.11 28.27
C ASP A 47 -2.41 -32.71 28.85
N SER A 48 -2.73 -32.43 30.12
CA SER A 48 -3.93 -32.97 30.78
C SER A 48 -5.16 -32.09 30.66
N ASP A 49 -4.99 -30.82 30.29
CA ASP A 49 -6.04 -29.81 30.34
C ASP A 49 -6.60 -29.57 28.94
N THR A 50 -7.85 -29.10 28.88
CA THR A 50 -8.53 -28.83 27.62
C THR A 50 -9.24 -27.50 27.71
N TYR A 51 -8.92 -26.65 26.75
CA TYR A 51 -9.40 -25.28 26.62
C TYR A 51 -10.27 -25.19 25.37
N GLU A 52 -11.43 -24.55 25.50
CA GLU A 52 -12.25 -24.17 24.37
C GLU A 52 -11.85 -22.74 23.99
N ILE A 53 -11.41 -22.55 22.76
CA ILE A 53 -10.94 -21.26 22.23
C ILE A 53 -12.02 -20.73 21.29
N GLU A 54 -12.51 -19.53 21.57
CA GLU A 54 -13.56 -18.86 20.79
C GLU A 54 -13.02 -17.87 19.76
N GLU A 55 -13.91 -17.28 18.98
CA GLU A 55 -13.57 -16.29 17.95
C GLU A 55 -12.85 -15.08 18.56
N LYS A 56 -11.71 -14.71 17.96
CA LYS A 56 -10.74 -13.68 18.37
C LYS A 56 -9.79 -14.05 19.50
N GLU A 57 -9.91 -15.25 20.05
CA GLU A 57 -9.02 -15.72 21.10
C GLU A 57 -7.77 -16.42 20.54
N LEU A 58 -6.73 -16.41 21.36
CA LEU A 58 -5.40 -16.92 21.10
C LEU A 58 -5.08 -18.04 22.11
N GLU A 59 -4.26 -19.00 21.70
CA GLU A 59 -3.62 -19.97 22.59
C GLU A 59 -2.13 -20.12 22.20
N ILE A 60 -1.25 -20.26 23.20
CA ILE A 60 0.18 -20.49 22.98
C ILE A 60 0.50 -21.92 23.38
N ILE A 61 1.18 -22.64 22.48
CA ILE A 61 1.78 -23.95 22.75
C ILE A 61 3.29 -23.76 22.81
N ASN A 62 3.88 -24.09 23.95
CA ASN A 62 5.31 -23.95 24.17
C ASN A 62 6.11 -25.07 23.49
N ILE A 63 7.43 -24.89 23.45
CA ILE A 63 8.37 -25.83 22.84
C ILE A 63 8.21 -27.21 23.48
N ASP A 64 8.07 -28.23 22.64
CA ASP A 64 7.91 -29.63 23.03
C ASP A 64 6.67 -29.93 23.90
N GLU A 65 5.67 -29.04 23.97
CA GLU A 65 4.39 -29.34 24.62
C GLU A 65 3.52 -30.26 23.75
N ALA A 66 2.98 -31.28 24.43
CA ALA A 66 2.15 -32.31 23.84
C ALA A 66 0.71 -31.84 23.70
N HIS A 67 0.21 -31.65 22.47
CA HIS A 67 -1.11 -31.07 22.27
C HIS A 67 -1.94 -31.75 21.17
N ARG A 68 -3.27 -31.54 21.22
CA ARG A 68 -4.27 -32.03 20.26
C ARG A 68 -5.29 -30.92 20.01
N ILE A 69 -5.68 -30.73 18.74
CA ILE A 69 -6.70 -29.73 18.36
C ILE A 69 -7.89 -30.46 17.76
N TYR A 70 -9.11 -30.15 18.18
CA TYR A 70 -10.31 -30.75 17.59
C TYR A 70 -11.49 -29.80 17.67
N SER A 71 -12.44 -29.93 16.76
CA SER A 71 -13.66 -29.13 16.78
C SER A 71 -14.82 -29.87 16.15
N ASP A 72 -15.99 -29.70 16.77
CA ASP A 72 -17.28 -30.10 16.20
C ASP A 72 -17.92 -28.96 15.36
N ASP A 73 -17.35 -27.75 15.37
CA ASP A 73 -17.79 -26.62 14.57
C ASP A 73 -17.20 -26.69 13.14
N PRO A 74 -18.00 -26.94 12.09
CA PRO A 74 -17.49 -27.00 10.71
C PRO A 74 -17.09 -25.64 10.13
N ASP A 75 -17.49 -24.54 10.77
CA ASP A 75 -17.20 -23.18 10.32
C ASP A 75 -15.94 -22.59 10.96
N ASN A 76 -15.21 -23.37 11.77
CA ASN A 76 -13.98 -22.91 12.38
C ASN A 76 -12.93 -22.48 11.34
N ARG A 77 -12.26 -21.36 11.61
CA ARG A 77 -11.20 -20.76 10.79
C ARG A 77 -10.04 -20.40 11.70
N VAL A 78 -8.93 -21.11 11.56
CA VAL A 78 -7.81 -21.06 12.50
C VAL A 78 -6.54 -20.69 11.76
N LEU A 79 -5.83 -19.68 12.26
CA LEU A 79 -4.43 -19.43 11.91
C LEU A 79 -3.53 -20.12 12.92
N MET A 80 -2.45 -20.72 12.43
CA MET A 80 -1.41 -21.32 13.26
C MET A 80 -0.07 -20.76 12.82
N PHE A 81 0.59 -20.04 13.72
CA PHE A 81 1.92 -19.47 13.53
C PHE A 81 2.93 -20.36 14.26
N HIS A 82 3.87 -20.96 13.53
CA HIS A 82 4.99 -21.68 14.13
C HIS A 82 6.22 -20.80 14.01
N ILE A 83 6.78 -20.39 15.14
CA ILE A 83 7.95 -19.51 15.22
C ILE A 83 9.18 -20.34 15.58
N ASP A 84 10.26 -20.13 14.83
CA ASP A 84 11.55 -20.79 15.06
C ASP A 84 12.22 -20.24 16.33
N PRO A 85 12.41 -21.04 17.39
CA PRO A 85 13.05 -20.58 18.62
C PRO A 85 14.49 -20.08 18.39
N SER A 86 15.19 -20.63 17.39
CA SER A 86 16.58 -20.26 17.10
C SER A 86 16.72 -18.82 16.59
N PHE A 87 15.64 -18.24 16.06
CA PHE A 87 15.60 -16.82 15.72
C PHE A 87 15.67 -15.96 16.99
N PHE A 88 14.90 -16.31 18.01
CA PHE A 88 14.86 -15.60 19.29
C PHE A 88 16.10 -15.79 20.15
N GLU A 89 16.84 -16.89 19.99
CA GLU A 89 18.11 -17.12 20.70
C GLU A 89 19.12 -15.96 20.52
N LYS A 90 19.07 -15.26 19.40
CA LYS A 90 19.91 -14.08 19.12
C LYS A 90 19.65 -12.93 20.09
N TYR A 91 18.42 -12.80 20.58
CA TYR A 91 17.94 -11.71 21.43
C TYR A 91 17.81 -12.16 22.89
N TYR A 92 17.41 -13.41 23.10
CA TYR A 92 17.24 -14.00 24.42
C TYR A 92 17.79 -15.44 24.43
N SER A 93 19.00 -15.62 24.95
CA SER A 93 19.74 -16.89 24.90
C SER A 93 19.07 -18.07 25.62
N ASP A 94 18.04 -17.80 26.42
CA ASP A 94 17.34 -18.78 27.25
C ASP A 94 15.92 -19.10 26.75
N ILE A 95 15.57 -18.72 25.51
CA ILE A 95 14.22 -18.86 24.96
C ILE A 95 13.66 -20.28 25.03
N GLU A 96 14.50 -21.32 24.83
CA GLU A 96 14.08 -22.73 24.93
C GLU A 96 13.54 -23.14 26.31
N ASN A 97 13.77 -22.33 27.34
CA ASN A 97 13.31 -22.58 28.71
C ASN A 97 12.23 -21.57 29.16
N MET A 98 11.72 -20.74 28.24
CA MET A 98 10.63 -19.81 28.52
C MET A 98 9.29 -20.46 28.23
N PHE A 99 8.32 -20.16 29.09
CA PHE A 99 6.95 -20.62 28.93
C PHE A 99 6.03 -19.41 28.93
N PHE A 100 5.22 -19.30 27.89
CA PHE A 100 4.21 -18.27 27.74
C PHE A 100 2.83 -18.88 27.89
N TYR A 101 1.94 -18.19 28.61
CA TYR A 101 0.57 -18.62 28.85
C TYR A 101 -0.38 -17.44 28.70
N VAL A 102 -1.58 -17.76 28.22
CA VAL A 102 -2.68 -16.82 28.03
C VAL A 102 -3.87 -17.23 28.90
N ASN A 103 -4.80 -16.31 29.13
CA ASN A 103 -6.06 -16.62 29.81
C ASN A 103 -7.06 -17.15 28.82
N THR A 104 -7.38 -18.43 28.95
CA THR A 104 -8.43 -19.08 28.19
C THR A 104 -9.47 -19.76 29.09
N SER A 105 -9.45 -19.44 30.39
CA SER A 105 -10.34 -20.04 31.39
C SER A 105 -11.50 -19.13 31.78
N ASP A 106 -11.36 -17.81 31.61
CA ASP A 106 -12.36 -16.81 32.01
C ASP A 106 -13.00 -16.13 30.78
N GLU A 107 -14.32 -15.95 30.81
CA GLU A 107 -15.08 -15.26 29.75
C GLU A 107 -14.62 -13.80 29.62
N GLY A 108 -14.21 -13.38 28.42
CA GLY A 108 -13.73 -12.02 28.13
C GLY A 108 -12.30 -11.73 28.60
N ALA A 109 -11.53 -12.75 28.98
CA ALA A 109 -10.19 -12.54 29.52
C ALA A 109 -9.14 -12.03 28.53
N GLN A 110 -9.43 -12.11 27.23
CA GLN A 110 -8.56 -11.65 26.15
C GLN A 110 -9.02 -10.30 25.53
N GLU A 111 -9.81 -9.52 26.26
CA GLU A 111 -10.31 -8.20 25.82
C GLU A 111 -9.38 -7.03 26.19
N SER A 112 -8.28 -7.27 26.92
CA SER A 112 -7.38 -6.21 27.36
C SER A 112 -6.37 -5.77 26.29
N GLU A 113 -5.76 -4.61 26.49
CA GLU A 113 -4.86 -3.94 25.53
C GLU A 113 -3.67 -4.83 25.15
N GLU A 114 -3.12 -5.60 26.09
CA GLU A 114 -2.03 -6.53 25.79
C GLU A 114 -2.44 -7.65 24.82
N TYR A 115 -3.71 -8.06 24.77
CA TYR A 115 -4.16 -9.00 23.75
C TYR A 115 -4.45 -8.32 22.40
N ASP A 116 -4.88 -7.06 22.41
CA ASP A 116 -5.03 -6.27 21.18
C ASP A 116 -3.67 -6.11 20.48
N ASP A 117 -2.64 -5.71 21.21
CA ASP A 117 -1.27 -5.62 20.70
C ASP A 117 -0.78 -6.97 20.16
N PHE A 118 -1.06 -8.06 20.88
CA PHE A 118 -0.70 -9.40 20.44
C PHE A 118 -1.37 -9.75 19.10
N ARG A 119 -2.66 -9.45 18.94
CA ARG A 119 -3.39 -9.64 17.68
C ARG A 119 -2.86 -8.75 16.55
N ILE A 120 -2.43 -7.53 16.85
CA ILE A 120 -1.82 -6.62 15.89
C ILE A 120 -0.51 -7.19 15.35
N PHE A 121 0.42 -7.61 16.22
CA PHE A 121 1.69 -8.21 15.79
C PHE A 121 1.48 -9.41 14.87
N LEU A 122 0.60 -10.36 15.26
CA LEU A 122 0.29 -11.53 14.44
C LEU A 122 -0.33 -11.14 13.09
N SER A 123 -1.17 -10.10 13.09
CA SER A 123 -1.82 -9.60 11.88
C SER A 123 -0.84 -8.97 10.92
N ILE A 124 0.13 -8.19 11.42
CA ILE A 124 1.19 -7.57 10.61
C ILE A 124 2.10 -8.64 10.02
N ILE A 125 2.56 -9.60 10.83
CA ILE A 125 3.40 -10.72 10.37
C ILE A 125 2.70 -11.49 9.24
N LEU A 126 1.41 -11.81 9.40
CA LEU A 126 0.64 -12.47 8.35
C LEU A 126 0.49 -11.59 7.09
N CYS A 127 0.21 -10.30 7.29
CA CYS A 127 0.06 -9.32 6.23
C CYS A 127 1.31 -9.25 5.34
N GLU A 128 2.49 -9.09 5.94
CA GLU A 128 3.77 -9.05 5.22
C GLU A 128 4.10 -10.39 4.56
N ALA A 129 3.83 -11.51 5.23
CA ALA A 129 4.04 -12.85 4.69
C ALA A 129 3.19 -13.14 3.44
N ILE A 130 1.99 -12.55 3.37
CA ILE A 130 1.08 -12.66 2.21
C ILE A 130 1.47 -11.69 1.10
N GLN A 131 1.64 -10.40 1.42
CA GLN A 131 1.84 -9.35 0.42
C GLN A 131 3.22 -9.38 -0.21
N LYS A 132 4.26 -9.76 0.56
CA LYS A 132 5.65 -9.84 0.12
C LYS A 132 6.12 -8.59 -0.62
N ARG A 133 5.93 -7.43 0.04
CA ARG A 133 6.43 -6.11 -0.43
C ARG A 133 7.97 -6.07 -0.39
N GLU A 134 8.58 -4.96 -0.76
CA GLU A 134 10.03 -4.78 -0.54
C GLU A 134 10.33 -4.85 0.97
N ASP A 135 11.43 -5.50 1.35
CA ASP A 135 11.90 -5.67 2.73
C ASP A 135 10.86 -6.33 3.68
N TYR A 136 9.95 -7.15 3.14
CA TYR A 136 8.90 -7.83 3.93
C TYR A 136 9.50 -8.78 4.98
N ASP A 137 10.64 -9.38 4.69
CA ASP A 137 11.38 -10.26 5.58
C ASP A 137 11.95 -9.50 6.77
N GLU A 138 12.53 -8.31 6.54
CA GLU A 138 13.00 -7.42 7.62
C GLU A 138 11.84 -6.99 8.54
N GLU A 139 10.68 -6.62 7.99
CA GLU A 139 9.50 -6.26 8.80
C GLU A 139 8.94 -7.43 9.60
N ILE A 140 8.94 -8.64 9.03
CA ILE A 140 8.53 -9.83 9.77
C ILE A 140 9.51 -10.08 10.92
N GLU A 141 10.81 -9.95 10.69
CA GLU A 141 11.82 -10.09 11.75
C GLU A 141 11.62 -9.04 12.85
N ASP A 142 11.44 -7.76 12.50
CA ASP A 142 11.20 -6.67 13.45
C ASP A 142 9.92 -6.90 14.27
N ASN A 143 8.80 -7.26 13.62
CA ASN A 143 7.56 -7.55 14.33
C ASN A 143 7.64 -8.82 15.19
N LEU A 144 8.45 -9.81 14.81
CA LEU A 144 8.70 -10.99 15.65
C LEU A 144 9.52 -10.62 16.89
N ILE A 145 10.46 -9.68 16.77
CA ILE A 145 11.23 -9.17 17.90
C ILE A 145 10.31 -8.40 18.87
N ASP A 146 9.45 -7.53 18.34
CA ASP A 146 8.47 -6.81 19.15
C ASP A 146 7.49 -7.77 19.83
N LEU A 147 7.00 -8.77 19.08
CA LEU A 147 6.18 -9.84 19.63
C LEU A 147 6.90 -10.59 20.75
N LEU A 148 8.18 -10.92 20.61
CA LEU A 148 8.97 -11.57 21.67
C LEU A 148 8.98 -10.72 22.94
N TYR A 149 9.30 -9.43 22.84
CA TYR A 149 9.32 -8.54 24.00
C TYR A 149 7.94 -8.42 24.64
N HIS A 150 6.89 -8.37 23.81
CA HIS A 150 5.51 -8.36 24.27
C HIS A 150 5.13 -9.61 25.06
N LEU A 151 5.50 -10.80 24.54
CA LEU A 151 5.30 -12.08 25.21
C LEU A 151 6.05 -12.14 26.55
N ILE A 152 7.29 -11.66 26.59
CA ILE A 152 8.10 -11.62 27.82
C ILE A 152 7.44 -10.73 28.88
N ASN A 153 6.95 -9.55 28.49
CA ASN A 153 6.43 -8.56 29.43
C ASN A 153 5.01 -8.86 29.92
N ASN A 154 4.19 -9.54 29.12
CA ASN A 154 2.77 -9.68 29.41
C ASN A 154 2.30 -11.13 29.62
N PHE A 155 2.93 -12.09 28.94
CA PHE A 155 2.44 -13.48 28.86
C PHE A 155 3.41 -14.51 29.42
N HIS A 156 4.54 -14.08 29.97
CA HIS A 156 5.45 -15.00 30.63
C HIS A 156 4.75 -15.65 31.85
N TYR A 157 4.87 -16.98 32.00
CA TYR A 157 4.21 -17.79 33.05
C TYR A 157 4.20 -17.16 34.45
N LEU A 158 5.28 -16.47 34.79
CA LEU A 158 5.50 -15.90 36.12
C LEU A 158 4.79 -14.56 36.35
N ILE A 159 4.34 -13.91 35.28
CA ILE A 159 3.59 -12.66 35.29
C ILE A 159 2.08 -12.97 35.34
N TYR A 160 1.68 -14.05 34.68
CA TYR A 160 0.28 -14.39 34.41
C TYR A 160 -0.51 -14.85 35.66
N GLU A 161 0.11 -15.47 36.67
CA GLU A 161 -0.63 -15.95 37.85
C GLU A 161 -0.88 -14.91 38.96
N LYS A 162 -0.18 -13.76 39.04
CA LYS A 162 -0.43 -12.72 40.09
C LYS A 162 0.02 -11.29 39.74
N GLU A 163 -0.90 -10.33 39.76
CA GLU A 163 -0.62 -8.88 39.76
C GLU A 163 0.38 -8.47 40.86
N GLU A 164 0.40 -9.15 42.01
CA GLU A 164 1.31 -8.87 43.13
C GLU A 164 2.80 -9.19 42.84
N LEU A 165 3.09 -10.07 41.86
CA LEU A 165 4.47 -10.46 41.52
C LEU A 165 5.14 -9.49 40.53
N ARG A 166 4.35 -8.65 39.83
CA ARG A 166 4.86 -7.61 38.92
C ARG A 166 5.74 -6.58 39.64
N GLU A 167 5.60 -6.43 40.96
CA GLU A 167 6.36 -5.43 41.74
C GLU A 167 7.77 -5.91 42.18
N ASN A 168 8.16 -7.18 41.94
CA ASN A 168 9.44 -7.73 42.43
C ASN A 168 10.18 -8.61 41.40
N GLU A 169 10.94 -7.95 40.51
CA GLU A 169 11.79 -8.58 39.48
C GLU A 169 12.70 -9.69 40.03
N GLU A 170 13.27 -9.52 41.23
CA GLU A 170 14.19 -10.51 41.83
C GLU A 170 13.46 -11.83 42.17
N GLN A 171 12.18 -11.73 42.53
CA GLN A 171 11.34 -12.89 42.85
C GLN A 171 10.93 -13.62 41.56
N LEU A 172 10.61 -12.88 40.50
CA LEU A 172 10.29 -13.42 39.18
C LEU A 172 11.48 -14.20 38.60
N GLU A 173 12.67 -13.60 38.54
CA GLU A 173 13.89 -14.27 38.08
C GLU A 173 14.20 -15.56 38.87
N ARG A 174 13.90 -15.55 40.18
CA ARG A 174 14.09 -16.71 41.03
C ARG A 174 13.17 -17.86 40.64
N TYR A 175 11.89 -17.59 40.36
CA TYR A 175 10.97 -18.61 39.90
C TYR A 175 11.39 -19.21 38.55
N HIS A 176 11.87 -18.39 37.60
CA HIS A 176 12.43 -18.89 36.34
C HIS A 176 13.56 -19.90 36.59
N ARG A 177 14.53 -19.55 37.44
CA ARG A 177 15.65 -20.43 37.75
C ARG A 177 15.19 -21.74 38.38
N ILE A 178 14.18 -21.69 39.25
CA ILE A 178 13.60 -22.89 39.89
C ILE A 178 12.89 -23.78 38.87
N ALA A 179 11.99 -23.22 38.05
CA ALA A 179 11.26 -23.97 37.02
C ALA A 179 12.23 -24.58 35.99
N LYS A 180 13.18 -23.78 35.48
CA LYS A 180 14.25 -24.22 34.59
C LYS A 180 15.07 -25.35 35.21
N TYR A 181 15.38 -25.26 36.51
CA TYR A 181 16.13 -26.30 37.20
C TYR A 181 15.33 -27.61 37.30
N ILE A 182 14.04 -27.53 37.61
CA ILE A 182 13.14 -28.69 37.67
C ILE A 182 13.05 -29.35 36.29
N PHE A 183 12.76 -28.58 35.25
CA PHE A 183 12.66 -29.08 33.88
C PHE A 183 13.99 -29.69 33.39
N ASN A 184 15.12 -29.02 33.56
CA ASN A 184 16.41 -29.57 33.11
C ASN A 184 16.92 -30.76 33.94
N ASN A 185 16.30 -31.07 35.09
CA ASN A 185 16.76 -32.13 35.99
C ASN A 185 15.62 -33.07 36.44
N TYR A 186 14.47 -33.10 35.75
CA TYR A 186 13.32 -33.91 36.20
C TYR A 186 13.67 -35.40 36.26
N ASN A 187 14.51 -35.88 35.34
CA ASN A 187 14.95 -37.28 35.26
C ASN A 187 15.93 -37.68 36.39
N ASN A 188 16.45 -36.72 37.15
CA ASN A 188 17.39 -36.94 38.24
C ASN A 188 16.69 -36.94 39.61
N LYS A 189 17.36 -37.48 40.63
CA LYS A 189 16.92 -37.36 42.03
C LYS A 189 17.23 -35.96 42.54
N ILE A 190 16.29 -35.04 42.34
CA ILE A 190 16.35 -33.69 42.90
C ILE A 190 15.45 -33.55 44.13
N SER A 191 15.88 -32.73 45.08
CA SER A 191 15.15 -32.43 46.32
C SER A 191 14.94 -30.93 46.51
N LEU A 192 13.88 -30.58 47.23
CA LEU A 192 13.58 -29.19 47.59
C LEU A 192 14.75 -28.54 48.34
N GLN A 193 15.44 -29.29 49.21
CA GLN A 193 16.58 -28.81 49.98
C GLN A 193 17.77 -28.42 49.09
N GLU A 194 18.00 -29.15 48.00
CA GLU A 194 19.08 -28.85 47.06
C GLU A 194 18.79 -27.56 46.27
N ILE A 195 17.55 -27.36 45.86
CA ILE A 195 17.12 -26.15 45.15
C ILE A 195 17.16 -24.95 46.09
N ALA A 196 16.63 -25.09 47.31
CA ALA A 196 16.68 -24.03 48.33
C ALA A 196 18.11 -23.59 48.61
N LYS A 197 19.06 -24.54 48.71
CA LYS A 197 20.47 -24.23 48.89
C LYS A 197 21.09 -23.48 47.70
N LYS A 198 20.69 -23.81 46.47
CA LYS A 198 21.16 -23.12 45.25
C LYS A 198 20.65 -21.70 45.14
N GLU A 199 19.41 -21.46 45.59
CA GLU A 199 18.77 -20.13 45.60
C GLU A 199 19.03 -19.34 46.89
N PHE A 200 19.90 -19.83 47.79
CA PHE A 200 20.19 -19.21 49.08
C PHE A 200 18.95 -19.01 49.98
N LEU A 201 17.95 -19.90 49.89
CA LEU A 201 16.70 -19.88 50.64
C LEU A 201 16.62 -21.00 51.68
N SER A 202 15.69 -20.86 52.63
CA SER A 202 15.26 -21.99 53.46
C SER A 202 14.29 -22.89 52.67
N ALA A 203 14.33 -24.20 52.93
CA ALA A 203 13.43 -25.15 52.28
C ALA A 203 11.95 -24.87 52.60
N ASP A 204 11.65 -24.39 53.82
CA ASP A 204 10.29 -24.04 54.23
C ASP A 204 9.77 -22.83 53.44
N TYR A 205 10.60 -21.79 53.27
CA TYR A 205 10.25 -20.62 52.46
C TYR A 205 10.02 -21.02 51.00
N LEU A 206 10.96 -21.77 50.41
CA LEU A 206 10.82 -22.23 49.03
C LEU A 206 9.58 -23.13 48.83
N SER A 207 9.25 -23.99 49.80
CA SER A 207 8.03 -24.80 49.73
C SER A 207 6.77 -23.95 49.71
N HIS A 208 6.73 -22.90 50.52
CA HIS A 208 5.61 -21.96 50.54
C HIS A 208 5.53 -21.16 49.25
N GLU A 209 6.67 -20.67 48.76
CA GLU A 209 6.74 -19.90 47.50
C GLU A 209 6.29 -20.71 46.29
N ILE A 210 6.75 -21.97 46.15
CA ILE A 210 6.33 -22.85 45.04
C ILE A 210 4.83 -23.12 45.13
N LYS A 211 4.33 -23.48 46.32
CA LYS A 211 2.91 -23.78 46.49
C LYS A 211 2.02 -22.55 46.30
N ASN A 212 2.50 -21.38 46.67
CA ASN A 212 1.80 -20.12 46.49
C ASN A 212 1.77 -19.69 45.03
N ALA A 213 2.84 -19.94 44.28
CA ALA A 213 2.89 -19.66 42.84
C ALA A 213 2.04 -20.66 42.08
N THR A 214 2.41 -21.94 42.09
CA THR A 214 1.87 -22.95 41.17
C THR A 214 0.64 -23.70 41.68
N GLY A 215 0.22 -23.47 42.93
CA GLY A 215 -0.81 -24.27 43.60
C GLY A 215 -0.37 -25.70 44.00
N TYR A 216 0.78 -26.17 43.52
CA TYR A 216 1.30 -27.52 43.73
C TYR A 216 2.44 -27.56 44.75
N SER A 217 2.60 -28.69 45.46
CA SER A 217 3.85 -28.90 46.21
C SER A 217 5.01 -29.14 45.24
N PHE A 218 6.25 -28.90 45.67
CA PHE A 218 7.44 -29.24 44.85
C PHE A 218 7.43 -30.68 44.34
N THR A 219 6.95 -31.62 45.16
CA THR A 219 6.89 -33.03 44.76
C THR A 219 5.81 -33.26 43.70
N ASP A 220 4.68 -32.59 43.81
CA ASP A 220 3.60 -32.67 42.82
C ASP A 220 4.05 -32.05 41.50
N LEU A 221 4.67 -30.87 41.54
CA LEU A 221 5.22 -30.18 40.37
C LEU A 221 6.26 -31.05 39.65
N LEU A 222 7.22 -31.62 40.39
CA LEU A 222 8.20 -32.53 39.81
C LEU A 222 7.56 -33.78 39.19
N ASN A 223 6.54 -34.37 39.84
CA ASN A 223 5.90 -35.56 39.30
C ASN A 223 5.01 -35.24 38.09
N LEU A 224 4.43 -34.04 38.04
CA LEU A 224 3.67 -33.54 36.90
C LEU A 224 4.60 -33.43 35.67
N THR A 225 5.70 -32.69 35.80
CA THR A 225 6.71 -32.57 34.72
C THR A 225 7.19 -33.93 34.22
N ARG A 226 7.47 -34.88 35.13
CA ARG A 226 7.86 -36.23 34.74
C ARG A 226 6.77 -36.99 33.99
N VAL A 227 5.51 -36.78 34.35
CA VAL A 227 4.36 -37.42 33.70
C VAL A 227 4.16 -36.82 32.31
N GLU A 228 4.25 -35.51 32.15
CA GLU A 228 4.16 -34.81 30.86
C GLU A 228 5.28 -35.30 29.91
N GLU A 229 6.52 -35.29 30.37
CA GLU A 229 7.67 -35.80 29.60
C GLU A 229 7.56 -37.30 29.25
N SER A 230 6.88 -38.08 30.09
CA SER A 230 6.66 -39.49 29.82
C SER A 230 5.73 -39.74 28.62
N ILE A 231 4.89 -38.77 28.23
CA ILE A 231 3.98 -38.90 27.10
C ILE A 231 4.75 -39.06 25.79
N LYS A 232 5.82 -38.28 25.62
CA LYS A 232 6.73 -38.35 24.46
C LYS A 232 7.25 -39.79 24.32
N LEU A 233 7.82 -40.34 25.39
CA LEU A 233 8.33 -41.72 25.42
C LEU A 233 7.21 -42.76 25.26
N LEU A 234 6.02 -42.54 25.83
CA LEU A 234 4.90 -43.47 25.75
C LEU A 234 4.42 -43.65 24.32
N LEU A 235 4.48 -42.59 23.54
CA LEU A 235 3.84 -42.51 22.24
C LEU A 235 4.82 -42.53 21.06
N ASP A 236 6.12 -42.29 21.29
CA ASP A 236 7.19 -42.29 20.28
C ASP A 236 8.18 -43.47 20.41
N SER A 237 8.14 -44.22 21.51
CA SER A 237 9.03 -45.37 21.73
C SER A 237 8.28 -46.69 21.96
N ASP A 238 8.99 -47.80 21.86
CA ASP A 238 8.53 -49.15 22.25
C ASP A 238 8.96 -49.55 23.67
N LEU A 239 9.55 -48.62 24.43
CA LEU A 239 9.97 -48.86 25.83
C LEU A 239 8.80 -49.37 26.67
N SER A 240 9.07 -50.31 27.57
CA SER A 240 8.09 -50.77 28.55
C SER A 240 7.70 -49.65 29.53
N ILE A 241 6.55 -49.79 30.18
CA ILE A 241 6.10 -48.82 31.20
C ILE A 241 7.10 -48.70 32.37
N SER A 242 7.89 -49.76 32.62
CA SER A 242 8.96 -49.73 33.62
C SER A 242 10.15 -48.92 33.15
N GLU A 243 10.62 -49.16 31.92
CA GLU A 243 11.75 -48.41 31.34
C GLU A 243 11.41 -46.92 31.24
N ILE A 244 10.19 -46.56 30.82
CA ILE A 244 9.76 -45.15 30.79
C ILE A 244 9.75 -44.54 32.19
N SER A 245 9.25 -45.27 33.19
CA SER A 245 9.29 -44.80 34.58
C SER A 245 10.72 -44.48 35.02
N ASP A 246 11.69 -45.29 34.61
CA ASP A 246 13.09 -45.12 34.97
C ASP A 246 13.70 -43.92 34.21
N GLU A 247 13.43 -43.79 32.91
CA GLU A 247 13.91 -42.68 32.06
C GLU A 247 13.42 -41.31 32.53
N VAL A 248 12.15 -41.21 32.92
CA VAL A 248 11.61 -39.94 33.45
C VAL A 248 11.90 -39.72 34.94
N GLY A 249 12.67 -40.61 35.60
CA GLY A 249 13.17 -40.38 36.96
C GLY A 249 12.21 -40.74 38.10
N PHE A 250 11.15 -41.53 37.84
CA PHE A 250 10.32 -42.08 38.91
C PHE A 250 11.02 -43.22 39.65
N SER A 251 10.86 -43.27 40.97
CA SER A 251 11.52 -44.30 41.79
C SER A 251 11.09 -45.74 41.51
N HIS A 252 9.89 -45.94 40.96
CA HIS A 252 9.36 -47.25 40.54
C HIS A 252 8.07 -47.09 39.73
N ALA A 253 7.84 -48.02 38.80
CA ALA A 253 6.71 -48.00 37.87
C ALA A 253 5.33 -47.88 38.53
N ARG A 254 5.13 -48.41 39.75
CA ARG A 254 3.85 -48.29 40.48
C ARG A 254 3.55 -46.83 40.84
N TYR A 255 4.57 -46.08 41.26
CA TYR A 255 4.42 -44.68 41.63
C TYR A 255 4.17 -43.82 40.40
N TYR A 256 4.89 -44.07 39.31
CA TYR A 256 4.61 -43.48 37.99
C TYR A 256 3.15 -43.72 37.54
N ASN A 257 2.69 -44.98 37.54
CA ASN A 257 1.32 -45.31 37.14
C ASN A 257 0.26 -44.59 38.00
N LYS A 258 0.52 -44.42 39.30
CA LYS A 258 -0.38 -43.70 40.21
C LYS A 258 -0.46 -42.23 39.84
N ASN A 259 0.67 -41.57 39.63
CA ASN A 259 0.72 -40.15 39.26
C ASN A 259 0.14 -39.91 37.87
N PHE A 260 0.51 -40.71 36.86
CA PHE A 260 -0.06 -40.60 35.51
C PHE A 260 -1.60 -40.72 35.54
N LYS A 261 -2.13 -41.70 36.28
CA LYS A 261 -3.59 -41.87 36.43
C LYS A 261 -4.25 -40.74 37.23
N PHE A 262 -3.51 -40.11 38.13
CA PHE A 262 -4.02 -38.97 38.88
C PHE A 262 -4.26 -37.76 37.95
N TYR A 263 -3.27 -37.42 37.13
CA TYR A 263 -3.35 -36.28 36.19
C TYR A 263 -4.24 -36.60 34.99
N TYR A 264 -3.91 -37.63 34.19
CA TYR A 264 -4.55 -37.93 32.90
C TYR A 264 -5.77 -38.87 32.98
N LYS A 265 -6.18 -39.26 34.20
CA LYS A 265 -7.31 -40.18 34.49
C LYS A 265 -7.23 -41.58 33.84
N LEU A 266 -6.16 -41.89 33.12
CA LEU A 266 -5.88 -43.17 32.45
C LEU A 266 -4.58 -43.78 32.99
N THR A 267 -4.37 -45.09 32.84
CA THR A 267 -3.02 -45.64 33.07
C THR A 267 -2.11 -45.34 31.87
N PRO A 268 -0.78 -45.25 32.05
CA PRO A 268 0.18 -45.10 30.94
C PRO A 268 -0.04 -46.09 29.80
N LEU A 269 -0.36 -47.35 30.12
CA LEU A 269 -0.64 -48.38 29.11
C LEU A 269 -1.96 -48.13 28.37
N GLN A 270 -3.01 -47.68 29.07
CA GLN A 270 -4.28 -47.30 28.44
C GLN A 270 -4.11 -46.08 27.55
N TYR A 271 -3.34 -45.09 28.01
CA TYR A 271 -3.00 -43.89 27.25
C TYR A 271 -2.25 -44.25 25.96
N ARG A 272 -1.17 -45.04 26.07
CA ARG A 272 -0.44 -45.56 24.91
C ARG A 272 -1.35 -46.28 23.93
N LYS A 273 -2.20 -47.21 24.39
CA LYS A 273 -3.10 -47.96 23.50
C LYS A 273 -4.12 -47.07 22.78
N ARG A 274 -4.55 -45.99 23.43
CA ARG A 274 -5.55 -45.06 22.88
C ARG A 274 -4.94 -44.10 21.86
N PHE A 275 -3.72 -43.64 22.09
CA PHE A 275 -3.13 -42.52 21.35
C PHE A 275 -1.87 -42.85 20.54
N LYS A 276 -1.31 -44.06 20.65
CA LYS A 276 -0.20 -44.51 19.80
C LYS A 276 -0.76 -44.96 18.44
N LEU A 277 -0.63 -44.09 17.44
CA LEU A 277 -0.94 -44.35 16.05
C LEU A 277 0.36 -44.58 15.27
N ASP A 278 0.36 -45.52 14.32
CA ASP A 278 1.40 -45.55 13.28
C ASP A 278 1.19 -44.42 12.26
N GLU A 279 2.19 -44.13 11.42
CA GLU A 279 2.16 -43.01 10.48
C GLU A 279 0.94 -43.05 9.56
N LYS A 280 0.56 -44.23 9.04
CA LYS A 280 -0.60 -44.37 8.15
C LYS A 280 -1.91 -44.13 8.88
N ALA A 281 -2.01 -44.59 10.12
CA ALA A 281 -3.19 -44.39 10.96
C ALA A 281 -3.31 -42.93 11.42
N TYR A 282 -2.19 -42.25 11.68
CA TYR A 282 -2.12 -40.84 12.02
C TYR A 282 -2.61 -39.95 10.89
N GLU A 283 -2.05 -40.11 9.68
CA GLU A 283 -2.47 -39.33 8.49
C GLU A 283 -3.95 -39.57 8.15
N LYS A 284 -4.47 -40.76 8.42
CA LYS A 284 -5.89 -41.07 8.24
C LYS A 284 -6.79 -40.43 9.32
N ALA A 285 -6.25 -40.22 10.52
CA ALA A 285 -6.97 -39.59 11.62
C ALA A 285 -6.94 -38.05 11.53
N LYS A 286 -5.87 -37.46 10.98
CA LYS A 286 -5.73 -36.02 10.73
C LYS A 286 -6.78 -35.55 9.72
N LYS A 287 -7.70 -34.71 10.18
CA LYS A 287 -8.77 -34.08 9.42
C LYS A 287 -8.62 -32.57 9.54
N VAL A 288 -7.63 -32.05 8.82
CA VAL A 288 -7.34 -30.63 8.70
C VAL A 288 -7.54 -30.25 7.23
N THR A 289 -8.42 -29.28 6.98
CA THR A 289 -8.66 -28.75 5.64
C THR A 289 -7.89 -27.45 5.50
N GLN A 290 -6.80 -27.48 4.71
CA GLN A 290 -6.04 -26.28 4.39
C GLN A 290 -6.92 -25.32 3.57
N LEU A 291 -6.93 -24.06 3.97
CA LEU A 291 -7.65 -22.98 3.29
C LEU A 291 -6.67 -22.03 2.60
N ASP A 292 -7.16 -21.21 1.69
CA ASP A 292 -6.34 -20.16 1.07
C ASP A 292 -6.02 -19.09 2.12
N ILE A 293 -4.74 -18.95 2.45
CA ILE A 293 -4.26 -18.02 3.49
C ILE A 293 -4.67 -16.57 3.21
N ASN A 294 -4.87 -16.17 1.94
CA ASN A 294 -5.35 -14.83 1.59
C ASN A 294 -6.75 -14.54 2.14
N ASP A 295 -7.60 -15.56 2.30
CA ASP A 295 -8.97 -15.40 2.82
C ASP A 295 -9.00 -15.06 4.31
N SER A 296 -7.87 -15.21 5.03
CA SER A 296 -7.75 -14.90 6.46
C SER A 296 -7.70 -13.39 6.72
N LEU A 297 -7.12 -12.60 5.80
CA LEU A 297 -6.94 -11.15 5.95
C LEU A 297 -8.24 -10.40 6.25
N LYS A 298 -9.38 -10.92 5.80
CA LYS A 298 -10.68 -10.27 6.04
C LYS A 298 -11.11 -10.24 7.50
N TYR A 299 -10.59 -11.15 8.32
CA TYR A 299 -10.87 -11.19 9.76
C TYR A 299 -9.92 -10.27 10.54
N LEU A 300 -8.80 -9.87 9.92
CA LEU A 300 -7.74 -9.09 10.55
C LEU A 300 -7.82 -7.60 10.26
N TYR A 301 -8.79 -7.15 9.46
CA TYR A 301 -8.99 -5.73 9.18
C TYR A 301 -8.98 -4.81 10.41
N PRO A 302 -9.62 -5.17 11.54
CA PRO A 302 -9.60 -4.30 12.72
C PRO A 302 -8.20 -4.06 13.30
N TYR A 303 -7.27 -5.01 13.12
CA TYR A 303 -5.91 -4.95 13.66
C TYR A 303 -4.89 -4.36 12.68
N LEU A 304 -5.31 -4.07 11.44
CA LEU A 304 -4.46 -3.58 10.36
C LEU A 304 -4.88 -2.19 9.88
N GLU A 305 -5.83 -1.52 10.56
CA GLU A 305 -6.37 -0.24 10.13
C GLU A 305 -5.31 0.88 10.13
N ASP A 306 -4.41 0.86 11.11
CA ASP A 306 -3.33 1.83 11.29
C ASP A 306 -1.97 1.33 10.76
N TYR A 307 -1.93 0.17 10.08
CA TYR A 307 -0.68 -0.34 9.52
C TYR A 307 -0.46 0.21 8.10
N ASP A 308 0.49 1.14 7.96
CA ASP A 308 0.76 1.86 6.71
C ASP A 308 1.08 0.94 5.51
N ARG A 309 1.66 -0.24 5.77
CA ARG A 309 1.99 -1.24 4.74
C ARG A 309 0.83 -2.18 4.43
N PHE A 310 -0.33 -2.06 5.08
CA PHE A 310 -1.49 -2.88 4.77
C PHE A 310 -2.13 -2.50 3.43
N ASN A 311 -2.23 -3.46 2.50
CA ASN A 311 -2.77 -3.26 1.16
C ASN A 311 -4.30 -3.43 1.13
N TYR A 312 -4.98 -2.34 0.82
CA TYR A 312 -6.43 -2.08 0.83
C TYR A 312 -7.30 -2.89 -0.17
N GLU A 313 -6.86 -4.06 -0.67
CA GLU A 313 -7.42 -4.71 -1.86
C GLU A 313 -8.85 -5.27 -1.74
N ASN A 314 -9.47 -5.27 -0.54
CA ASN A 314 -10.82 -5.82 -0.33
C ASN A 314 -11.78 -4.94 0.49
N LYS A 315 -11.38 -3.74 0.94
CA LYS A 315 -12.32 -2.77 1.52
C LYS A 315 -13.11 -2.12 0.38
N ILE A 316 -14.42 -2.30 0.36
CA ILE A 316 -15.30 -1.51 -0.51
C ILE A 316 -15.33 -0.08 0.08
N HIS A 317 -14.65 0.86 -0.58
CA HIS A 317 -14.73 2.27 -0.20
C HIS A 317 -16.12 2.79 -0.49
N LYS A 318 -16.94 2.98 0.55
CA LYS A 318 -18.28 3.54 0.40
C LYS A 318 -18.20 5.05 0.33
N ILE A 319 -18.62 5.62 -0.79
CA ILE A 319 -18.76 7.07 -0.96
C ILE A 319 -20.25 7.34 -1.13
N ASN A 320 -20.82 8.07 -0.17
CA ASN A 320 -22.20 8.55 -0.27
C ASN A 320 -22.15 9.97 -0.82
N ILE A 321 -22.88 10.23 -1.90
CA ILE A 321 -22.90 11.50 -2.61
C ILE A 321 -24.35 11.99 -2.62
N ASN A 322 -24.57 13.16 -2.05
CA ASN A 322 -25.85 13.85 -2.13
C ASN A 322 -25.75 14.99 -3.17
N MET A 323 -26.49 14.85 -4.26
CA MET A 323 -26.38 15.75 -5.40
C MET A 323 -26.97 17.14 -5.19
N ASP A 324 -27.74 17.34 -4.12
CA ASP A 324 -28.26 18.65 -3.73
C ASP A 324 -27.24 19.48 -2.92
N GLU A 325 -26.14 18.87 -2.47
CA GLU A 325 -25.11 19.57 -1.70
C GLU A 325 -24.25 20.47 -2.61
N GLU A 326 -23.83 21.60 -2.04
CA GLU A 326 -22.93 22.58 -2.64
C GLU A 326 -21.94 23.01 -1.57
N SER A 327 -20.65 22.82 -1.83
CA SER A 327 -19.59 23.19 -0.91
C SER A 327 -18.98 24.54 -1.27
N SER A 328 -18.48 24.65 -2.51
CA SER A 328 -17.81 25.85 -3.01
C SER A 328 -17.78 25.86 -4.54
N GLU A 329 -17.33 26.98 -5.13
CA GLU A 329 -16.88 27.00 -6.51
C GLU A 329 -15.61 26.15 -6.66
N TRP A 330 -15.49 25.45 -7.79
CA TRP A 330 -14.31 24.69 -8.19
C TRP A 330 -13.53 25.48 -9.24
N THR A 331 -12.35 25.99 -8.87
CA THR A 331 -11.53 26.75 -9.81
C THR A 331 -10.64 25.83 -10.64
N HIS A 332 -10.80 25.89 -11.96
CA HIS A 332 -10.02 25.15 -12.95
C HIS A 332 -8.59 25.72 -13.16
N ARG A 333 -7.85 25.98 -12.08
CA ARG A 333 -6.50 26.62 -12.15
C ARG A 333 -5.52 25.92 -13.09
N PHE A 334 -5.65 24.60 -13.25
CA PHE A 334 -4.81 23.84 -14.17
C PHE A 334 -4.97 24.27 -15.64
N LYS A 335 -6.08 24.94 -16.01
CA LYS A 335 -6.31 25.50 -17.36
C LYS A 335 -5.65 26.85 -17.57
N GLU A 336 -5.09 27.49 -16.54
CA GLU A 336 -4.59 28.87 -16.63
C GLU A 336 -3.45 28.99 -17.65
N VAL A 337 -2.45 28.10 -17.57
CA VAL A 337 -1.28 28.14 -18.47
C VAL A 337 -0.84 26.73 -18.88
N ILE A 338 -0.59 26.54 -20.18
CA ILE A 338 0.18 25.40 -20.71
C ILE A 338 1.48 25.88 -21.35
N ASN A 339 2.59 25.18 -21.14
CA ASN A 339 3.82 25.50 -21.86
C ASN A 339 3.75 24.99 -23.29
N VAL A 340 3.74 25.90 -24.24
CA VAL A 340 3.77 25.55 -25.66
C VAL A 340 5.22 25.28 -26.09
N GLY A 341 6.18 26.03 -25.54
CA GLY A 341 7.59 25.87 -25.88
C GLY A 341 8.07 26.94 -26.85
N ASP A 342 9.07 26.62 -27.67
CA ASP A 342 9.69 27.61 -28.55
C ASP A 342 8.71 28.13 -29.60
N ALA A 343 8.69 29.45 -29.80
CA ALA A 343 7.84 30.08 -30.80
C ALA A 343 8.06 29.52 -32.21
N PHE A 344 9.28 29.06 -32.51
CA PHE A 344 9.59 28.46 -33.80
C PHE A 344 8.84 27.13 -34.02
N ASP A 345 8.60 26.35 -32.97
CA ASP A 345 7.90 25.06 -33.06
C ASP A 345 6.45 25.24 -33.51
N LEU A 346 5.86 26.41 -33.25
CA LEU A 346 4.52 26.80 -33.71
C LEU A 346 4.44 27.21 -35.18
N LEU A 347 5.57 27.20 -35.90
CA LEU A 347 5.57 27.34 -37.36
C LEU A 347 5.47 25.98 -38.07
N ILE A 348 5.61 24.88 -37.33
CA ILE A 348 5.51 23.51 -37.84
C ILE A 348 4.03 23.11 -37.86
N GLU A 349 3.51 22.75 -39.05
CA GLU A 349 2.08 22.44 -39.23
C GLU A 349 1.60 21.29 -38.32
N GLU A 350 2.39 20.22 -38.15
CA GLU A 350 2.01 19.09 -37.28
C GLU A 350 1.87 19.52 -35.80
N ASN A 351 2.69 20.46 -35.32
CA ASN A 351 2.56 21.00 -33.97
C ASN A 351 1.34 21.90 -33.82
N LYS A 352 0.98 22.63 -34.88
CA LYS A 352 -0.25 23.44 -34.90
C LYS A 352 -1.48 22.55 -34.83
N ASP A 353 -1.55 21.51 -35.66
CA ASP A 353 -2.65 20.54 -35.67
C ASP A 353 -2.82 19.90 -34.27
N ASN A 354 -1.71 19.48 -33.64
CA ASN A 354 -1.73 18.91 -32.30
C ASN A 354 -2.18 19.91 -31.22
N LEU A 355 -1.74 21.18 -31.32
CA LEU A 355 -2.12 22.22 -30.35
C LEU A 355 -3.58 22.65 -30.52
N GLU A 356 -4.09 22.73 -31.75
CA GLU A 356 -5.50 22.98 -32.06
C GLU A 356 -6.38 21.92 -31.41
N GLU A 357 -6.07 20.63 -31.62
CA GLU A 357 -6.82 19.52 -31.01
C GLU A 357 -6.74 19.53 -29.46
N LEU A 358 -5.56 19.80 -28.91
CA LEU A 358 -5.38 19.94 -27.46
C LEU A 358 -6.24 21.07 -26.89
N GLN A 359 -6.31 22.20 -27.60
CA GLN A 359 -7.07 23.36 -27.18
C GLN A 359 -8.59 23.15 -27.30
N GLU A 360 -9.04 22.47 -28.35
CA GLU A 360 -10.44 22.06 -28.49
C GLU A 360 -10.91 21.13 -27.36
N GLU A 361 -10.05 20.21 -26.90
CA GLU A 361 -10.43 19.20 -25.91
C GLU A 361 -10.27 19.63 -24.44
N ILE A 362 -9.26 20.47 -24.14
CA ILE A 362 -8.92 20.87 -22.76
C ILE A 362 -9.24 22.35 -22.50
N SER A 363 -8.99 23.22 -23.48
CA SER A 363 -9.26 24.67 -23.47
C SER A 363 -8.47 25.42 -22.38
N PHE A 364 -7.17 25.58 -22.58
CA PHE A 364 -6.31 26.41 -21.73
C PHE A 364 -6.54 27.90 -22.00
N GLU A 365 -6.32 28.75 -20.99
CA GLU A 365 -6.45 30.20 -21.16
C GLU A 365 -5.23 30.81 -21.85
N TYR A 366 -4.03 30.48 -21.35
CA TYR A 366 -2.77 30.98 -21.90
C TYR A 366 -1.86 29.84 -22.37
N GLY A 367 -1.21 30.03 -23.52
CA GLY A 367 -0.09 29.22 -23.96
C GLY A 367 1.22 29.98 -23.77
N ARG A 368 2.11 29.45 -22.92
CA ARG A 368 3.42 30.05 -22.64
C ARG A 368 4.39 29.77 -23.79
N ILE A 369 4.86 30.82 -24.43
CA ILE A 369 5.75 30.79 -25.59
C ILE A 369 7.16 31.22 -25.18
N PHE A 370 8.15 30.41 -25.53
CA PHE A 370 9.57 30.65 -25.29
C PHE A 370 10.24 31.20 -26.54
N ASN A 371 11.39 31.87 -26.36
CA ASN A 371 12.30 32.24 -27.44
C ASN A 371 11.67 33.06 -28.58
N LEU A 372 10.67 33.90 -28.27
CA LEU A 372 10.03 34.79 -29.27
C LEU A 372 11.01 35.80 -29.86
N PHE A 373 11.97 36.27 -29.05
CA PHE A 373 13.02 37.22 -29.42
C PHE A 373 14.32 36.54 -29.90
N HIS A 374 14.24 35.29 -30.38
CA HIS A 374 15.40 34.51 -30.83
C HIS A 374 15.69 34.70 -32.34
N ARG A 375 16.92 34.38 -32.76
CA ARG A 375 17.36 34.43 -34.17
C ARG A 375 16.51 33.58 -35.11
N ASP A 376 16.00 32.46 -34.63
CA ASP A 376 15.13 31.58 -35.44
C ASP A 376 13.79 32.25 -35.76
N MET A 377 13.36 33.22 -34.93
CA MET A 377 12.20 34.08 -35.16
C MET A 377 12.53 35.32 -36.00
N GLY A 378 13.78 35.51 -36.43
CA GLY A 378 14.22 36.63 -37.25
C GLY A 378 14.82 37.80 -36.48
N ILE A 379 15.19 37.57 -35.21
CA ILE A 379 15.73 38.59 -34.29
C ILE A 379 17.23 38.35 -34.08
N PHE A 380 18.07 39.10 -34.80
CA PHE A 380 19.51 38.87 -34.83
C PHE A 380 20.28 39.89 -33.99
N PRO A 381 21.28 39.46 -33.20
CA PRO A 381 22.22 40.37 -32.53
C PRO A 381 22.91 41.31 -33.54
N GLY A 382 23.10 42.57 -33.17
CA GLY A 382 23.71 43.62 -33.99
C GLY A 382 22.86 44.12 -35.16
N SER A 383 21.62 43.66 -35.32
CA SER A 383 20.73 44.10 -36.39
C SER A 383 20.06 45.45 -36.07
N GLN A 384 19.90 46.31 -37.08
CA GLN A 384 19.10 47.54 -37.00
C GLN A 384 17.63 47.31 -37.39
N PHE A 385 17.28 46.10 -37.87
CA PHE A 385 15.94 45.74 -38.31
C PHE A 385 15.55 44.37 -37.75
N TYR A 386 14.33 44.28 -37.24
CA TYR A 386 13.75 43.05 -36.69
C TYR A 386 12.60 42.60 -37.58
N ASN A 387 12.61 41.32 -37.99
CA ASN A 387 11.57 40.77 -38.85
C ASN A 387 10.49 40.05 -38.02
N TRP A 388 9.34 40.70 -37.86
CA TRP A 388 8.24 40.18 -37.03
C TRP A 388 7.27 39.24 -37.76
N ASN A 389 7.51 38.88 -39.04
CA ASN A 389 6.57 38.06 -39.80
C ASN A 389 6.32 36.68 -39.18
N LYS A 390 7.37 36.01 -38.68
CA LYS A 390 7.24 34.72 -38.02
C LYS A 390 6.46 34.83 -36.70
N THR A 391 6.81 35.82 -35.89
CA THR A 391 6.10 36.15 -34.64
C THR A 391 4.63 36.44 -34.92
N LYS A 392 4.33 37.19 -35.98
CA LYS A 392 2.97 37.49 -36.40
C LYS A 392 2.21 36.20 -36.73
N THR A 393 2.79 35.31 -37.55
CA THR A 393 2.16 34.01 -37.87
C THR A 393 1.87 33.18 -36.62
N VAL A 394 2.77 33.18 -35.63
CA VAL A 394 2.56 32.48 -34.37
C VAL A 394 1.39 33.08 -33.57
N LEU A 395 1.35 34.40 -33.41
CA LEU A 395 0.30 35.06 -32.64
C LEU A 395 -1.07 34.99 -33.34
N GLU A 396 -1.12 35.07 -34.67
CA GLU A 396 -2.34 34.84 -35.46
C GLU A 396 -2.88 33.42 -35.26
N PHE A 397 -2.00 32.42 -35.23
CA PHE A 397 -2.39 31.04 -34.98
C PHE A 397 -2.92 30.84 -33.55
N MET A 398 -2.23 31.37 -32.54
CA MET A 398 -2.65 31.32 -31.13
C MET A 398 -4.05 31.93 -30.96
N GLN A 399 -4.29 33.10 -31.57
CA GLN A 399 -5.60 33.74 -31.57
C GLN A 399 -6.67 32.94 -32.31
N TYR A 400 -6.30 32.32 -33.45
CA TYR A 400 -7.22 31.49 -34.24
C TYR A 400 -7.77 30.30 -33.43
N ILE A 401 -6.93 29.65 -32.61
CA ILE A 401 -7.36 28.55 -31.72
C ILE A 401 -7.91 29.02 -30.36
N GLU A 402 -8.13 30.33 -30.19
CA GLU A 402 -8.61 30.94 -28.93
C GLU A 402 -7.70 30.66 -27.72
N LEU A 403 -6.38 30.55 -27.92
CA LEU A 403 -5.37 30.41 -26.88
C LEU A 403 -4.59 31.72 -26.73
N LYS A 404 -4.68 32.40 -25.60
CA LYS A 404 -3.98 33.68 -25.40
C LYS A 404 -2.47 33.45 -25.31
N ALA A 405 -1.68 34.34 -25.89
CA ALA A 405 -0.23 34.25 -25.78
C ALA A 405 0.26 34.72 -24.41
N LEU A 406 1.12 33.92 -23.78
CA LEU A 406 1.92 34.31 -22.62
C LEU A 406 3.40 34.26 -23.02
N ILE A 407 4.00 35.42 -23.27
CA ILE A 407 5.37 35.51 -23.77
C ILE A 407 6.35 35.42 -22.60
N LEU A 408 7.21 34.39 -22.61
CA LEU A 408 8.33 34.30 -21.67
C LEU A 408 9.45 35.24 -22.11
N ILE A 409 9.76 36.20 -21.24
CA ILE A 409 10.88 37.11 -21.38
C ILE A 409 12.12 36.45 -20.82
N ASP A 410 13.03 36.11 -21.74
CA ASP A 410 14.41 35.70 -21.49
C ASP A 410 15.33 36.59 -22.34
N GLN A 411 16.50 36.96 -21.82
CA GLN A 411 17.48 37.76 -22.54
C GLN A 411 18.06 36.99 -23.74
N GLY A 412 18.24 35.67 -23.60
CA GLY A 412 18.83 34.82 -24.64
C GLY A 412 20.22 35.30 -25.09
N ASP A 413 20.47 35.29 -26.40
CA ASP A 413 21.74 35.69 -27.01
C ASP A 413 21.90 37.22 -27.21
N LEU A 414 20.88 38.02 -26.90
CA LEU A 414 20.90 39.48 -27.08
C LEU A 414 21.57 40.17 -25.89
N SER A 415 22.25 41.29 -26.13
CA SER A 415 22.56 42.23 -25.03
C SER A 415 21.29 42.90 -24.52
N GLN A 416 21.32 43.43 -23.29
CA GLN A 416 20.18 44.13 -22.70
C GLN A 416 19.69 45.31 -23.57
N GLU A 417 20.62 46.05 -24.16
CA GLU A 417 20.30 47.17 -25.07
C GLU A 417 19.62 46.67 -26.36
N GLU A 418 20.14 45.59 -26.96
CA GLU A 418 19.56 44.98 -28.15
C GLU A 418 18.17 44.40 -27.88
N PHE A 419 17.97 43.77 -26.72
CA PHE A 419 16.67 43.25 -26.32
C PHE A 419 15.65 44.38 -26.12
N ILE A 420 16.02 45.46 -25.42
CA ILE A 420 15.13 46.63 -25.26
C ILE A 420 14.77 47.24 -26.61
N SER A 421 15.74 47.35 -27.52
CA SER A 421 15.51 47.80 -28.89
C SER A 421 14.53 46.88 -29.64
N ALA A 422 14.71 45.57 -29.53
CA ALA A 422 13.81 44.58 -30.12
C ALA A 422 12.40 44.64 -29.51
N LEU A 423 12.28 44.75 -28.19
CA LEU A 423 11.00 44.86 -27.49
C LEU A 423 10.23 46.11 -27.90
N LYS A 424 10.89 47.26 -28.01
CA LYS A 424 10.27 48.50 -28.48
C LYS A 424 9.78 48.37 -29.93
N SER A 425 10.62 47.79 -30.81
CA SER A 425 10.21 47.53 -32.20
C SER A 425 9.05 46.53 -32.29
N TYR A 426 9.01 45.54 -31.41
CA TYR A 426 7.91 44.58 -31.31
C TYR A 426 6.61 45.27 -30.90
N ILE A 427 6.63 46.08 -29.84
CA ILE A 427 5.45 46.85 -29.39
C ILE A 427 4.97 47.79 -30.49
N GLU A 428 5.87 48.56 -31.11
CA GLU A 428 5.53 49.47 -32.21
C GLU A 428 4.84 48.70 -33.34
N TYR A 429 5.45 47.62 -33.82
CA TYR A 429 4.91 46.80 -34.90
C TYR A 429 3.52 46.23 -34.55
N PHE A 430 3.36 45.58 -33.39
CA PHE A 430 2.13 44.89 -33.05
C PHE A 430 1.01 45.82 -32.57
N SER A 431 1.33 47.02 -32.09
CA SER A 431 0.34 48.05 -31.76
C SER A 431 -0.36 48.65 -32.98
N GLU A 432 0.26 48.56 -34.16
CA GLU A 432 -0.26 49.12 -35.41
C GLU A 432 -1.00 48.10 -36.31
N ILE A 433 -0.84 46.79 -36.07
CA ILE A 433 -1.50 45.77 -36.90
C ILE A 433 -2.87 45.41 -36.34
N GLU A 434 -3.87 45.32 -37.22
CA GLU A 434 -5.23 44.93 -36.85
C GLU A 434 -5.45 43.41 -36.79
N THR A 435 -4.51 42.61 -37.30
CA THR A 435 -4.68 41.16 -37.46
C THR A 435 -4.45 40.36 -36.18
N VAL A 436 -3.83 40.95 -35.16
CA VAL A 436 -3.52 40.30 -33.88
C VAL A 436 -4.04 41.17 -32.75
N ASP A 437 -4.78 40.59 -31.81
CA ASP A 437 -5.21 41.25 -30.58
C ASP A 437 -4.03 41.35 -29.59
N PHE A 438 -3.16 42.31 -29.87
CA PHE A 438 -1.89 42.49 -29.18
C PHE A 438 -2.06 42.72 -27.67
N TYR A 439 -3.08 43.47 -27.26
CA TYR A 439 -3.30 43.85 -25.86
C TYR A 439 -3.84 42.71 -24.99
N ASN A 440 -4.28 41.60 -25.59
CA ASN A 440 -4.67 40.38 -24.87
C ASN A 440 -3.46 39.46 -24.56
N THR A 441 -2.26 39.81 -25.06
CA THR A 441 -1.02 39.10 -24.78
C THR A 441 -0.48 39.47 -23.40
N LYS A 442 -0.06 38.47 -22.62
CA LYS A 442 0.62 38.68 -21.33
C LYS A 442 2.10 38.34 -21.40
N TYR A 443 2.86 38.86 -20.45
CA TYR A 443 4.29 38.61 -20.32
C TYR A 443 4.63 37.95 -18.98
N GLN A 444 5.64 37.09 -18.96
CA GLN A 444 6.20 36.53 -17.73
C GLN A 444 7.72 36.51 -17.85
N PHE A 445 8.42 36.63 -16.73
CA PHE A 445 9.88 36.74 -16.72
C PHE A 445 10.52 35.45 -16.23
N LYS A 446 11.64 35.06 -16.83
CA LYS A 446 12.46 33.96 -16.31
C LYS A 446 13.10 34.37 -14.99
N ASN A 447 13.11 33.50 -13.99
CA ASN A 447 13.64 33.81 -12.66
C ASN A 447 15.14 34.18 -12.63
N THR A 448 15.90 33.78 -13.66
CA THR A 448 17.33 34.11 -13.79
C THR A 448 17.60 35.52 -14.35
N LEU A 449 16.56 36.28 -14.70
CA LEU A 449 16.71 37.59 -15.33
C LEU A 449 17.23 38.63 -14.31
N ASP A 450 18.16 39.49 -14.74
CA ASP A 450 18.67 40.56 -13.89
C ASP A 450 17.54 41.50 -13.42
N LYS A 451 17.53 41.83 -12.13
CA LYS A 451 16.45 42.62 -11.51
C LYS A 451 16.32 44.03 -12.10
N THR A 452 17.45 44.68 -12.40
CA THR A 452 17.43 46.05 -12.96
C THR A 452 16.96 46.03 -14.41
N PHE A 453 17.36 45.00 -15.15
CA PHE A 453 16.90 44.78 -16.50
C PHE A 453 15.40 44.45 -16.56
N LYS A 454 14.93 43.53 -15.70
CA LYS A 454 13.50 43.22 -15.53
C LYS A 454 12.67 44.47 -15.24
N SER A 455 13.15 45.34 -14.33
CA SER A 455 12.45 46.59 -14.00
C SER A 455 12.33 47.52 -15.21
N SER A 456 13.39 47.64 -16.02
CA SER A 456 13.37 48.41 -17.27
C SER A 456 12.36 47.86 -18.29
N ILE A 457 12.21 46.53 -18.36
CA ILE A 457 11.23 45.90 -19.25
C ILE A 457 9.81 46.13 -18.74
N ILE A 458 9.57 46.01 -17.44
CA ILE A 458 8.26 46.27 -16.83
C ILE A 458 7.80 47.71 -17.14
N GLU A 459 8.67 48.70 -16.97
CA GLU A 459 8.35 50.10 -17.30
C GLU A 459 7.91 50.25 -18.77
N ILE A 460 8.61 49.58 -19.70
CA ILE A 460 8.26 49.58 -21.13
C ILE A 460 6.89 48.92 -21.38
N LEU A 461 6.58 47.81 -20.70
CA LEU A 461 5.31 47.11 -20.84
C LEU A 461 4.15 47.95 -20.26
N GLU A 462 4.35 48.54 -19.08
CA GLU A 462 3.35 49.39 -18.41
C GLU A 462 3.06 50.65 -19.24
N ASP A 463 4.10 51.30 -19.79
CA ASP A 463 3.95 52.45 -20.70
C ASP A 463 3.16 52.09 -21.97
N ALA A 464 3.28 50.85 -22.44
CA ALA A 464 2.54 50.32 -23.59
C ALA A 464 1.14 49.79 -23.22
N GLY A 465 0.76 49.77 -21.94
CA GLY A 465 -0.52 49.24 -21.47
C GLY A 465 -0.64 47.72 -21.58
N LEU A 466 0.48 47.00 -21.41
CA LEU A 466 0.57 45.55 -21.53
C LEU A 466 0.69 44.86 -20.17
N ASP A 467 -0.10 43.80 -19.98
CA ASP A 467 -0.17 43.06 -18.72
C ASP A 467 0.96 42.02 -18.57
N TYR A 468 1.38 41.78 -17.33
CA TYR A 468 2.37 40.75 -17.00
C TYR A 468 1.98 39.95 -15.74
N PHE A 469 2.52 38.75 -15.61
CA PHE A 469 2.39 37.92 -14.41
C PHE A 469 3.32 38.44 -13.31
N SER A 470 2.82 38.50 -12.07
CA SER A 470 3.61 38.93 -10.91
C SER A 470 4.76 37.97 -10.60
N ASP A 471 4.51 36.68 -10.79
CA ASP A 471 5.43 35.61 -10.40
C ASP A 471 6.35 35.25 -11.56
N ASP A 472 7.62 35.02 -11.21
CA ASP A 472 8.61 34.59 -12.19
C ASP A 472 8.40 33.13 -12.60
N TYR A 473 8.78 32.83 -13.83
CA TYR A 473 8.79 31.47 -14.34
C TYR A 473 10.01 30.73 -13.80
N GLU A 474 9.74 29.76 -12.93
CA GLU A 474 10.69 28.76 -12.43
C GLU A 474 10.45 27.44 -13.19
N GLY A 475 10.94 27.38 -14.42
CA GLY A 475 10.94 26.14 -15.19
C GLY A 475 12.25 25.38 -15.00
N ASN A 476 12.17 24.09 -14.69
CA ASN A 476 13.35 23.22 -14.67
C ASN A 476 13.94 23.07 -16.09
N HIS A 477 15.26 22.83 -16.13
CA HIS A 477 15.91 22.33 -17.33
C HIS A 477 15.18 21.09 -17.86
N LEU A 478 15.25 20.85 -19.17
CA LEU A 478 14.63 19.71 -19.84
C LEU A 478 15.23 18.38 -19.36
N GLU A 479 14.76 17.92 -18.21
CA GLU A 479 15.09 16.62 -17.67
C GLU A 479 14.20 15.59 -18.31
N ILE A 480 14.82 14.72 -19.09
CA ILE A 480 14.15 13.57 -19.66
C ILE A 480 13.97 12.54 -18.55
N ASN A 481 12.71 12.24 -18.25
CA ASN A 481 12.32 11.18 -17.35
C ASN A 481 11.30 10.28 -18.06
N LYS A 482 11.65 9.00 -18.21
CA LYS A 482 10.78 7.98 -18.84
C LYS A 482 9.40 7.89 -18.17
N ILE A 483 9.22 8.41 -16.96
CA ILE A 483 7.95 8.38 -16.24
C ILE A 483 6.88 9.23 -16.90
N TYR A 484 7.28 10.32 -17.58
CA TYR A 484 6.35 11.24 -18.23
C TYR A 484 5.54 10.59 -19.35
N ASP A 485 6.04 9.48 -19.93
CA ASP A 485 5.33 8.73 -20.96
C ASP A 485 4.28 7.77 -20.39
N THR A 486 4.34 7.45 -19.09
CA THR A 486 3.63 6.30 -18.51
C THR A 486 2.27 6.65 -17.93
N ALA A 487 1.47 5.61 -17.65
CA ALA A 487 0.22 5.73 -16.91
C ALA A 487 0.39 6.26 -15.46
N TYR A 488 1.59 6.22 -14.87
CA TYR A 488 1.85 6.80 -13.54
C TYR A 488 1.47 8.28 -13.47
N MET A 489 1.57 9.00 -14.58
CA MET A 489 1.21 10.42 -14.66
C MET A 489 -0.29 10.68 -14.51
N ILE A 490 -1.16 9.69 -14.77
CA ILE A 490 -2.62 9.86 -14.68
C ILE A 490 -3.05 10.23 -13.26
N PRO A 491 -2.90 9.35 -12.25
CA PRO A 491 -3.32 9.68 -10.90
C PRO A 491 -2.46 10.77 -10.28
N TYR A 492 -1.19 10.89 -10.66
CA TYR A 492 -0.33 11.97 -10.17
C TYR A 492 -0.87 13.35 -10.55
N ILE A 493 -1.07 13.63 -11.86
CA ILE A 493 -1.57 14.93 -12.33
C ILE A 493 -2.93 15.23 -11.69
N ILE A 494 -3.84 14.26 -11.68
CA ILE A 494 -5.16 14.41 -11.09
C ILE A 494 -5.06 14.77 -9.60
N HIS A 495 -4.24 14.06 -8.83
CA HIS A 495 -4.06 14.32 -7.40
C HIS A 495 -3.48 15.71 -7.13
N GLN A 496 -2.43 16.09 -7.87
CA GLN A 496 -1.76 17.38 -7.70
C GLN A 496 -2.70 18.55 -8.01
N VAL A 497 -3.52 18.42 -9.06
CA VAL A 497 -4.53 19.43 -9.44
C VAL A 497 -5.66 19.53 -8.41
N ILE A 498 -6.20 18.40 -7.93
CA ILE A 498 -7.33 18.38 -6.99
C ILE A 498 -6.95 18.92 -5.60
N ASN A 499 -5.70 18.68 -5.18
CA ASN A 499 -5.22 19.00 -3.83
C ASN A 499 -4.29 20.23 -3.77
N TYR A 500 -4.03 20.89 -4.91
CA TYR A 500 -3.19 22.09 -5.01
C TYR A 500 -1.81 21.95 -4.36
N LYS A 501 -1.18 20.77 -4.49
CA LYS A 501 0.09 20.47 -3.83
C LYS A 501 1.29 21.03 -4.60
N THR A 502 1.42 20.74 -5.89
CA THR A 502 2.60 21.09 -6.70
C THR A 502 2.22 21.72 -8.05
N PRO A 503 2.81 22.86 -8.43
CA PRO A 503 2.65 23.43 -9.77
C PRO A 503 3.18 22.48 -10.86
N LEU A 504 2.37 22.20 -11.87
CA LEU A 504 2.74 21.34 -13.00
C LEU A 504 3.46 22.09 -14.13
N ASN A 505 4.28 23.09 -13.78
CA ASN A 505 4.96 24.00 -14.71
C ASN A 505 5.99 23.30 -15.63
N PHE A 506 6.33 22.05 -15.37
CA PHE A 506 7.22 21.25 -16.23
C PHE A 506 6.47 20.60 -17.42
N ILE A 507 5.14 20.51 -17.37
CA ILE A 507 4.33 19.90 -18.44
C ILE A 507 4.30 20.81 -19.67
N ARG A 508 4.47 20.20 -20.85
CA ARG A 508 4.44 20.89 -22.15
C ARG A 508 3.29 20.40 -23.02
N ALA A 509 2.84 21.20 -23.98
CA ALA A 509 1.85 20.80 -24.97
C ALA A 509 2.35 19.60 -25.81
N PHE A 510 3.60 19.66 -26.26
CA PHE A 510 4.23 18.63 -27.07
C PHE A 510 5.67 18.34 -26.64
N ASP A 511 6.13 17.14 -26.97
CA ASP A 511 7.53 16.74 -26.85
C ASP A 511 8.39 17.53 -27.84
N VAL A 512 9.57 17.95 -27.40
CA VAL A 512 10.56 18.62 -28.25
C VAL A 512 11.84 17.81 -28.28
N LEU A 513 12.35 17.59 -29.50
CA LEU A 513 13.61 16.91 -29.78
C LEU A 513 14.75 17.94 -29.81
N GLU A 514 15.45 18.12 -28.69
CA GLU A 514 16.63 18.98 -28.67
C GLU A 514 17.91 18.23 -29.07
N LYS A 515 18.78 18.89 -29.84
CA LYS A 515 20.01 18.30 -30.40
C LYS A 515 21.00 17.80 -29.34
N GLU A 516 20.89 18.30 -28.11
CA GLU A 516 21.80 18.02 -27.01
C GLU A 516 21.44 16.71 -26.28
N VAL A 517 20.28 16.13 -26.60
CA VAL A 517 19.77 14.91 -25.99
C VAL A 517 20.22 13.66 -26.77
N MET A 518 20.91 12.75 -26.08
CA MET A 518 21.14 11.39 -26.58
C MET A 518 19.87 10.55 -26.43
N LEU A 519 19.09 10.45 -27.50
CA LEU A 519 17.84 9.69 -27.51
C LEU A 519 18.11 8.18 -27.60
N THR A 520 17.48 7.42 -26.69
CA THR A 520 17.50 5.94 -26.71
C THR A 520 16.36 5.35 -27.55
N ASN A 521 15.32 6.15 -27.85
CA ASN A 521 14.16 5.78 -28.66
C ASN A 521 13.58 7.05 -29.33
N GLU A 522 12.92 6.92 -30.49
CA GLU A 522 12.32 8.07 -31.19
C GLU A 522 10.80 8.22 -30.94
N VAL A 523 10.11 7.26 -30.32
CA VAL A 523 8.64 7.33 -30.13
C VAL A 523 8.25 7.77 -28.71
N PHE A 524 8.88 7.16 -27.69
CA PHE A 524 8.69 7.52 -26.28
C PHE A 524 10.05 7.55 -25.62
N PHE A 525 10.51 8.76 -25.31
CA PHE A 525 11.85 9.00 -24.80
C PHE A 525 11.89 9.70 -23.45
N GLY A 526 10.74 9.98 -22.83
CA GLY A 526 10.64 10.56 -21.50
C GLY A 526 10.60 12.09 -21.46
N SER A 527 10.13 12.75 -22.52
CA SER A 527 9.88 14.19 -22.48
C SER A 527 8.50 14.49 -21.88
N SER A 528 8.33 15.69 -21.31
CA SER A 528 7.16 16.08 -20.52
C SER A 528 5.96 16.60 -21.34
N GLY A 529 5.95 16.36 -22.66
CA GLY A 529 4.85 16.72 -23.54
C GLY A 529 3.59 15.90 -23.27
N LEU A 530 2.42 16.54 -23.37
CA LEU A 530 1.13 15.85 -23.39
C LEU A 530 0.95 15.05 -24.68
N VAL A 531 1.52 15.52 -25.78
CA VAL A 531 1.57 14.84 -27.07
C VAL A 531 3.04 14.56 -27.41
N ASN A 532 3.36 13.35 -27.89
CA ASN A 532 4.73 13.08 -28.34
C ASN A 532 5.04 13.75 -29.70
N ASP A 533 6.27 13.64 -30.16
CA ASP A 533 6.78 14.21 -31.41
C ASP A 533 6.12 13.64 -32.69
N MET A 534 5.31 12.58 -32.54
CA MET A 534 4.59 11.91 -33.62
C MET A 534 3.08 12.19 -33.59
N GLY A 535 2.60 13.11 -32.74
CA GLY A 535 1.17 13.42 -32.59
C GLY A 535 0.37 12.40 -31.76
N ILE A 536 1.04 11.57 -30.96
CA ILE A 536 0.37 10.58 -30.11
C ILE A 536 0.13 11.16 -28.72
N LYS A 537 -1.14 11.23 -28.32
CA LYS A 537 -1.58 11.63 -26.97
C LYS A 537 -1.02 10.67 -25.91
N LYS A 538 -0.35 11.22 -24.90
CA LYS A 538 0.21 10.46 -23.77
C LYS A 538 -0.83 10.24 -22.66
N PRO A 539 -0.59 9.34 -21.70
CA PRO A 539 -1.47 9.19 -20.54
C PRO A 539 -1.70 10.49 -19.76
N SER A 540 -0.69 11.36 -19.69
CA SER A 540 -0.77 12.71 -19.10
C SER A 540 -1.81 13.59 -19.80
N TYR A 541 -1.92 13.54 -21.13
CA TYR A 541 -2.95 14.26 -21.89
C TYR A 541 -4.35 13.90 -21.38
N TYR A 542 -4.61 12.61 -21.19
CA TYR A 542 -5.91 12.15 -20.75
C TYR A 542 -6.19 12.47 -19.28
N ALA A 543 -5.17 12.66 -18.44
CA ALA A 543 -5.36 13.20 -17.09
C ALA A 543 -6.00 14.61 -17.16
N PHE A 544 -5.44 15.49 -18.00
CA PHE A 544 -6.00 16.82 -18.25
C PHE A 544 -7.36 16.78 -18.95
N TYR A 545 -7.56 15.86 -19.91
CA TYR A 545 -8.84 15.64 -20.56
C TYR A 545 -9.94 15.28 -19.55
N LEU A 546 -9.68 14.36 -18.61
CA LEU A 546 -10.67 13.99 -17.60
C LEU A 546 -10.95 15.14 -16.63
N LEU A 547 -9.91 15.88 -16.23
CA LEU A 547 -10.06 17.09 -15.41
C LEU A 547 -10.85 18.19 -16.12
N SER A 548 -10.72 18.33 -17.45
CA SER A 548 -11.41 19.35 -18.24
C SER A 548 -12.93 19.15 -18.32
N LYS A 549 -13.41 17.93 -17.99
CA LYS A 549 -14.84 17.60 -17.94
C LYS A 549 -15.51 17.91 -16.61
N LEU A 550 -14.76 18.20 -15.55
CA LEU A 550 -15.36 18.59 -14.26
C LEU A 550 -16.17 19.88 -14.42
N GLY A 551 -17.31 20.02 -13.73
CA GLY A 551 -18.06 21.26 -13.63
C GLY A 551 -17.49 22.26 -12.62
N ASP A 552 -18.05 23.46 -12.62
CA ASP A 552 -17.57 24.63 -11.85
C ASP A 552 -18.04 24.66 -10.38
N VAL A 553 -18.97 23.77 -9.98
CA VAL A 553 -19.47 23.70 -8.60
C VAL A 553 -18.98 22.44 -7.91
N LEU A 554 -18.24 22.60 -6.81
CA LEU A 554 -17.77 21.49 -5.98
C LEU A 554 -18.89 20.96 -5.10
N VAL A 555 -19.19 19.67 -5.22
CA VAL A 555 -20.13 18.96 -4.34
C VAL A 555 -19.34 18.35 -3.18
N GLN A 556 -18.33 17.54 -3.49
CA GLN A 556 -17.57 16.76 -2.50
C GLN A 556 -16.19 16.39 -3.06
N LYS A 557 -15.18 16.26 -2.21
CA LYS A 557 -13.91 15.61 -2.56
C LYS A 557 -13.34 14.85 -1.37
N GLY A 558 -12.47 13.90 -1.62
CA GLY A 558 -11.77 13.14 -0.59
C GLY A 558 -10.61 12.36 -1.16
N ASP A 559 -10.14 11.36 -0.41
CA ASP A 559 -9.03 10.51 -0.85
C ASP A 559 -9.37 9.73 -2.14
N GLY A 560 -8.70 10.08 -3.23
CA GLY A 560 -8.86 9.43 -4.54
C GLY A 560 -10.14 9.79 -5.30
N TYR A 561 -10.86 10.86 -4.94
CA TYR A 561 -12.02 11.31 -5.72
C TYR A 561 -12.36 12.81 -5.60
N ILE A 562 -13.04 13.32 -6.63
CA ILE A 562 -13.72 14.61 -6.65
C ILE A 562 -15.09 14.47 -7.33
N VAL A 563 -16.06 15.22 -6.82
CA VAL A 563 -17.43 15.32 -7.35
C VAL A 563 -17.75 16.78 -7.61
N THR A 564 -18.06 17.10 -8.84
CA THR A 564 -18.53 18.42 -9.24
C THR A 564 -19.87 18.33 -9.96
N LYS A 565 -20.51 19.49 -10.15
CA LYS A 565 -21.72 19.62 -10.93
C LYS A 565 -21.68 20.86 -11.82
N SER A 566 -22.42 20.77 -12.91
CA SER A 566 -22.82 21.87 -13.78
C SER A 566 -24.35 21.80 -14.00
N ASP A 567 -24.94 22.78 -14.69
CA ASP A 567 -26.40 23.01 -14.74
C ASP A 567 -27.28 21.76 -14.90
N ASP A 568 -26.90 20.79 -15.76
CA ASP A 568 -27.69 19.58 -16.04
C ASP A 568 -26.85 18.28 -15.96
N GLU A 569 -25.64 18.33 -15.39
CA GLU A 569 -24.69 17.22 -15.40
C GLU A 569 -23.87 17.14 -14.11
N PHE A 570 -23.70 15.93 -13.58
CA PHE A 570 -22.81 15.65 -12.46
C PHE A 570 -21.57 14.91 -12.94
N GLN A 571 -20.43 15.23 -12.37
CA GLN A 571 -19.15 14.64 -12.74
C GLN A 571 -18.44 14.08 -11.51
N ILE A 572 -18.16 12.77 -11.54
CA ILE A 572 -17.45 12.06 -10.47
C ILE A 572 -16.15 11.54 -11.07
N LEU A 573 -15.02 12.10 -10.66
CA LEU A 573 -13.70 11.62 -11.07
C LEU A 573 -13.06 10.86 -9.92
N LEU A 574 -12.77 9.58 -10.17
CA LEU A 574 -12.10 8.65 -9.26
C LEU A 574 -10.69 8.37 -9.78
N TYR A 575 -9.71 8.26 -8.90
CA TYR A 575 -8.32 7.97 -9.27
C TYR A 575 -7.57 7.21 -8.18
N ASN A 576 -6.56 6.42 -8.59
CA ASN A 576 -5.76 5.61 -7.67
C ASN A 576 -4.37 6.23 -7.47
N TYR A 577 -4.22 7.02 -6.41
CA TYR A 577 -2.97 7.68 -6.05
C TYR A 577 -2.40 7.05 -4.77
N GLY A 578 -1.08 6.81 -4.77
CA GLY A 578 -0.30 6.45 -3.59
C GLY A 578 0.92 7.37 -3.48
N GLU A 579 1.37 7.65 -2.26
CA GLU A 579 2.46 8.60 -1.99
C GLU A 579 3.79 8.20 -2.64
N GLU A 580 3.96 6.92 -2.98
CA GLU A 580 5.12 6.43 -3.72
C GLU A 580 5.29 7.09 -5.09
N LEU A 581 4.21 7.64 -5.68
CA LEU A 581 4.26 8.36 -6.96
C LEU A 581 5.07 9.65 -6.89
N ASP A 582 5.03 10.36 -5.76
CA ASP A 582 5.80 11.60 -5.59
C ASP A 582 7.31 11.29 -5.61
N TYR A 583 7.71 10.21 -4.94
CA TYR A 583 9.10 9.74 -4.98
C TYR A 583 9.49 9.28 -6.39
N LEU A 584 8.62 8.50 -7.05
CA LEU A 584 8.88 7.95 -8.38
C LEU A 584 9.15 9.03 -9.43
N ILE A 585 8.41 10.14 -9.39
CA ILE A 585 8.56 11.23 -10.35
C ILE A 585 9.81 12.06 -10.06
N SER A 586 10.20 12.18 -8.78
CA SER A 586 11.46 12.83 -8.39
C SER A 586 12.72 12.00 -8.69
N SER A 587 12.58 10.71 -8.99
CA SER A 587 13.70 9.78 -9.22
C SER A 587 13.99 9.59 -10.72
N GLU A 588 15.24 9.79 -11.13
CA GLU A 588 15.69 9.72 -12.54
C GLU A 588 15.67 8.30 -13.16
N THR A 589 15.44 7.21 -12.40
CA THR A 589 15.64 5.84 -12.93
C THR A 589 14.43 4.90 -12.80
N LEU A 590 13.68 4.75 -13.89
CA LEU A 590 12.68 3.70 -14.08
C LEU A 590 13.27 2.28 -14.24
N GLU A 591 14.53 2.17 -14.66
CA GLU A 591 15.14 0.90 -15.08
C GLU A 591 15.50 -0.04 -13.92
N LYS A 592 15.57 0.47 -12.68
CA LYS A 592 15.82 -0.37 -11.49
C LYS A 592 14.58 -1.10 -10.96
N ARG A 593 13.39 -0.90 -11.55
CA ARG A 593 12.12 -1.33 -10.93
C ARG A 593 11.31 -2.32 -11.78
N ARG A 594 11.96 -3.38 -12.28
CA ARG A 594 11.24 -4.54 -12.86
C ARG A 594 10.40 -5.35 -11.84
N GLY A 595 10.37 -4.92 -10.57
CA GLY A 595 9.71 -5.60 -9.44
C GLY A 595 8.42 -4.95 -8.91
N ILE A 596 8.04 -3.72 -9.29
CA ILE A 596 6.73 -3.17 -8.89
C ILE A 596 5.67 -3.76 -9.83
N LYS A 597 5.19 -4.96 -9.50
CA LYS A 597 4.06 -5.58 -10.18
C LYS A 597 2.85 -5.58 -9.25
N ASN A 598 1.76 -5.09 -9.81
CA ASN A 598 0.37 -5.11 -9.36
C ASN A 598 -0.03 -3.98 -8.41
N THR A 599 -0.31 -2.83 -9.00
CA THR A 599 -1.29 -1.88 -8.49
C THR A 599 -2.68 -2.54 -8.39
N THR A 600 -2.96 -3.05 -7.21
CA THR A 600 -4.17 -2.80 -6.40
C THR A 600 -5.45 -2.46 -7.18
N GLU A 601 -6.39 -3.40 -7.22
CA GLU A 601 -7.78 -3.09 -7.63
C GLU A 601 -8.49 -2.39 -6.47
N LYS A 602 -8.68 -1.06 -6.52
CA LYS A 602 -9.49 -0.31 -5.54
C LYS A 602 -10.97 -0.44 -5.91
N LYS A 603 -11.72 -1.19 -5.08
CA LYS A 603 -13.19 -1.37 -5.21
C LYS A 603 -13.90 -0.23 -4.48
N ILE A 604 -14.73 0.52 -5.20
CA ILE A 604 -15.47 1.65 -4.66
C ILE A 604 -16.97 1.37 -4.78
N SER A 605 -17.75 1.68 -3.76
CA SER A 605 -19.22 1.69 -3.80
C SER A 605 -19.71 3.11 -3.73
N LEU A 606 -20.18 3.63 -4.86
CA LEU A 606 -20.82 4.92 -4.94
C LEU A 606 -22.30 4.76 -4.67
N ASN A 607 -22.81 5.42 -3.63
CA ASN A 607 -24.22 5.57 -3.38
C ASN A 607 -24.60 7.03 -3.64
N ILE A 608 -25.31 7.25 -4.73
CA ILE A 608 -25.62 8.59 -5.24
C ILE A 608 -27.11 8.82 -5.07
N VAL A 609 -27.48 9.87 -4.36
CA VAL A 609 -28.88 10.26 -4.11
C VAL A 609 -29.22 11.59 -4.77
N ASN A 610 -30.52 11.86 -4.94
CA ASN A 610 -31.06 13.09 -5.51
C ASN A 610 -30.69 13.35 -6.98
N ILE A 611 -30.55 12.29 -7.79
CA ILE A 611 -30.40 12.42 -9.25
C ILE A 611 -31.74 12.47 -9.97
N ASN A 612 -31.75 12.96 -11.21
CA ASN A 612 -32.95 12.91 -12.05
C ASN A 612 -33.36 11.46 -12.35
N SER A 613 -34.66 11.15 -12.27
CA SER A 613 -35.20 9.81 -12.54
C SER A 613 -34.87 9.24 -13.93
N ALA A 614 -34.60 10.10 -14.91
CA ALA A 614 -34.14 9.72 -16.25
C ALA A 614 -32.76 10.33 -16.51
N ASN A 615 -31.75 9.48 -16.57
CA ASN A 615 -30.36 9.90 -16.76
C ASN A 615 -29.58 8.90 -17.63
N GLN A 616 -28.56 9.44 -18.30
CA GLN A 616 -27.52 8.71 -18.97
C GLN A 616 -26.25 8.82 -18.12
N VAL A 617 -25.64 7.69 -17.83
CA VAL A 617 -24.36 7.59 -17.17
C VAL A 617 -23.33 7.23 -18.22
N THR A 618 -22.37 8.12 -18.46
CA THR A 618 -21.21 7.88 -19.33
C THR A 618 -19.99 7.68 -18.44
N THR A 619 -19.25 6.60 -18.65
CA THR A 619 -18.04 6.29 -17.90
C THR A 619 -16.84 6.29 -18.83
N TYR A 620 -15.83 7.11 -18.53
CA TYR A 620 -14.51 7.06 -19.15
C TYR A 620 -13.56 6.35 -18.18
N MET A 621 -12.74 5.42 -18.68
CA MET A 621 -11.78 4.66 -17.88
C MET A 621 -10.43 4.63 -18.59
N ILE A 622 -9.37 4.94 -17.84
CA ILE A 622 -7.99 4.89 -18.33
C ILE A 622 -7.08 4.25 -17.28
N ASN A 623 -6.17 3.39 -17.72
CA ASN A 623 -5.13 2.72 -16.92
C ASN A 623 -4.05 2.12 -17.85
N GLU A 624 -3.13 1.33 -17.31
CA GLU A 624 -2.04 0.67 -18.03
C GLU A 624 -2.53 -0.30 -19.13
N LYS A 625 -3.76 -0.81 -19.03
CA LYS A 625 -4.35 -1.75 -19.99
C LYS A 625 -5.30 -1.09 -20.97
N ILE A 626 -5.80 0.11 -20.65
CA ILE A 626 -6.85 0.81 -21.39
C ILE A 626 -6.47 2.27 -21.53
N GLY A 627 -6.26 2.74 -22.77
CA GLY A 627 -5.96 4.15 -23.06
C GLY A 627 -4.51 4.59 -22.78
N SER A 628 -3.62 3.71 -22.33
CA SER A 628 -2.20 4.05 -22.18
C SER A 628 -1.43 3.81 -23.48
N SER A 629 -1.12 4.90 -24.21
CA SER A 629 -0.32 4.86 -25.43
C SER A 629 1.05 4.20 -25.23
N TYR A 630 1.73 4.53 -24.14
CA TYR A 630 3.01 3.91 -23.80
C TYR A 630 2.89 2.40 -23.59
N ASN A 631 1.90 1.92 -22.85
CA ASN A 631 1.74 0.49 -22.61
C ASN A 631 1.34 -0.29 -23.88
N TYR A 632 0.55 0.29 -24.77
CA TYR A 632 0.29 -0.31 -26.08
C TYR A 632 1.56 -0.38 -26.92
N TRP A 633 2.38 0.67 -26.94
CA TRP A 633 3.70 0.66 -27.59
C TRP A 633 4.65 -0.39 -26.98
N LEU A 634 4.63 -0.60 -25.66
CA LEU A 634 5.35 -1.71 -25.03
C LEU A 634 4.86 -3.05 -25.58
N GLY A 635 3.54 -3.23 -25.74
CA GLY A 635 2.91 -4.43 -26.30
C GLY A 635 3.25 -4.68 -27.77
N MET A 636 3.57 -3.63 -28.53
CA MET A 636 4.08 -3.71 -29.91
C MET A 636 5.56 -4.15 -29.98
N GLY A 637 6.21 -4.38 -28.84
CA GLY A 637 7.62 -4.75 -28.77
C GLY A 637 8.58 -3.55 -28.71
N LYS A 638 8.09 -2.37 -28.31
CA LYS A 638 8.88 -1.14 -28.19
C LYS A 638 9.60 -0.73 -29.48
N PRO A 639 8.91 -0.65 -30.62
CA PRO A 639 9.54 -0.26 -31.87
C PRO A 639 10.17 1.13 -31.75
N ASN A 640 11.42 1.29 -32.22
CA ASN A 640 12.10 2.59 -32.24
C ASN A 640 11.45 3.56 -33.25
N ARG A 641 10.77 3.03 -34.27
CA ARG A 641 10.04 3.78 -35.30
C ARG A 641 8.76 3.04 -35.60
N ILE A 642 7.69 3.79 -35.81
CA ILE A 642 6.39 3.26 -36.22
C ILE A 642 6.00 3.81 -37.58
N ASN A 643 5.32 2.99 -38.38
CA ASN A 643 4.76 3.43 -39.65
C ASN A 643 3.40 4.14 -39.44
N LYS A 644 2.82 4.68 -40.52
CA LYS A 644 1.54 5.41 -40.45
C LYS A 644 0.39 4.55 -39.89
N GLU A 645 0.29 3.29 -40.27
CA GLU A 645 -0.77 2.39 -39.79
C GLU A 645 -0.60 2.10 -38.30
N GLU A 646 0.62 1.81 -37.86
CA GLU A 646 0.97 1.60 -36.45
C GLU A 646 0.67 2.84 -35.60
N ARG A 647 0.99 4.04 -36.12
CA ARG A 647 0.67 5.32 -35.48
C ARG A 647 -0.84 5.52 -35.32
N GLU A 648 -1.62 5.25 -36.37
CA GLU A 648 -3.09 5.33 -36.34
C GLU A 648 -3.71 4.32 -35.36
N ILE A 649 -3.18 3.09 -35.33
CA ILE A 649 -3.60 2.07 -34.36
C ILE A 649 -3.33 2.56 -32.94
N LEU A 650 -2.14 3.09 -32.69
CA LEU A 650 -1.75 3.57 -31.37
C LEU A 650 -2.62 4.77 -30.96
N HIS A 651 -2.85 5.73 -31.85
CA HIS A 651 -3.73 6.86 -31.62
C HIS A 651 -5.14 6.41 -31.21
N LYS A 652 -5.75 5.48 -31.96
CA LYS A 652 -7.10 4.95 -31.66
C LYS A 652 -7.17 4.12 -30.39
N ALA A 653 -6.14 3.33 -30.11
CA ALA A 653 -6.08 2.50 -28.91
C ALA A 653 -5.92 3.33 -27.64
N SER A 654 -5.26 4.48 -27.74
CA SER A 654 -4.89 5.31 -26.59
C SER A 654 -6.03 6.13 -26.02
N PHE A 655 -7.22 6.12 -26.62
CA PHE A 655 -8.37 6.84 -26.06
C PHE A 655 -8.93 6.11 -24.81
N PRO A 656 -9.40 6.83 -23.76
CA PRO A 656 -10.06 6.23 -22.60
C PRO A 656 -11.23 5.31 -23.00
N GLY A 657 -11.34 4.15 -22.37
CA GLY A 657 -12.47 3.24 -22.61
C GLY A 657 -13.79 3.88 -22.18
N ILE A 658 -14.80 3.86 -23.05
CA ILE A 658 -16.11 4.46 -22.78
C ILE A 658 -17.17 3.36 -22.53
N ASN A 659 -18.00 3.55 -21.51
CA ASN A 659 -19.20 2.75 -21.27
C ASN A 659 -20.43 3.66 -21.05
N PHE A 660 -21.61 3.20 -21.47
CA PHE A 660 -22.87 3.92 -21.33
C PHE A 660 -23.92 3.08 -20.59
N ILE A 661 -24.59 3.69 -19.62
CA ILE A 661 -25.72 3.10 -18.90
C ILE A 661 -26.89 4.09 -18.93
N TYR A 662 -28.09 3.61 -19.22
CA TYR A 662 -29.32 4.41 -19.14
C TYR A 662 -30.15 3.97 -17.93
N ASN A 663 -30.52 4.93 -17.07
CA ASN A 663 -31.36 4.70 -15.90
C ASN A 663 -32.64 5.54 -16.01
N ASN A 664 -33.80 4.91 -15.78
CA ASN A 664 -35.12 5.53 -15.96
C ASN A 664 -36.10 5.32 -14.80
N LYS A 665 -35.63 4.84 -13.64
CA LYS A 665 -36.52 4.31 -12.58
C LYS A 665 -36.22 4.78 -11.16
N SER A 666 -35.15 5.51 -10.90
CA SER A 666 -34.74 5.84 -9.53
C SER A 666 -34.03 7.18 -9.44
N THR A 667 -34.30 7.93 -8.37
CA THR A 667 -33.53 9.12 -7.94
C THR A 667 -32.29 8.74 -7.12
N ILE A 668 -32.06 7.44 -6.93
CA ILE A 668 -30.89 6.85 -6.27
C ILE A 668 -30.17 5.95 -7.29
N LEU A 669 -28.85 6.07 -7.37
CA LEU A 669 -27.98 5.26 -8.21
C LEU A 669 -26.84 4.67 -7.39
N ASN A 670 -26.71 3.35 -7.43
CA ASN A 670 -25.59 2.64 -6.82
C ASN A 670 -24.66 2.13 -7.92
N LEU A 671 -23.38 2.51 -7.86
CA LEU A 671 -22.35 2.04 -8.78
C LEU A 671 -21.23 1.36 -8.00
N LEU A 672 -20.62 0.33 -8.59
CA LEU A 672 -19.48 -0.38 -8.03
C LEU A 672 -18.24 -0.24 -8.94
N PRO A 673 -17.69 0.97 -9.14
CA PRO A 673 -16.51 1.16 -9.97
C PRO A 673 -15.30 0.43 -9.40
N LYS A 674 -14.41 0.03 -10.31
CA LYS A 674 -13.16 -0.68 -10.00
C LYS A 674 -12.01 0.07 -10.64
N LEU A 675 -11.24 0.77 -9.82
CA LEU A 675 -9.99 1.36 -10.28
C LEU A 675 -8.94 0.27 -10.27
N LYS A 676 -8.34 0.01 -11.43
CA LYS A 676 -7.24 -0.93 -11.58
C LYS A 676 -5.99 -0.14 -11.89
N GLY A 677 -4.88 -0.56 -11.32
CA GLY A 677 -3.62 0.02 -11.73
C GLY A 677 -3.44 1.46 -11.26
N TYR A 678 -2.50 2.14 -11.91
CA TYR A 678 -2.37 3.61 -11.88
C TYR A 678 -3.34 4.23 -12.88
N GLY A 679 -4.63 4.20 -12.51
CA GLY A 679 -5.72 4.58 -13.40
C GLY A 679 -6.69 5.61 -12.80
N ALA A 680 -7.56 6.09 -13.66
CA ALA A 680 -8.66 6.98 -13.30
C ALA A 680 -9.95 6.58 -14.03
N GLN A 681 -11.08 6.95 -13.43
CA GLN A 681 -12.40 6.73 -13.97
C GLN A 681 -13.26 7.98 -13.76
N LEU A 682 -13.75 8.57 -14.86
CA LEU A 682 -14.69 9.68 -14.84
C LEU A 682 -16.10 9.15 -15.12
N ILE A 683 -17.06 9.50 -14.27
CA ILE A 683 -18.46 9.14 -14.40
C ILE A 683 -19.26 10.43 -14.57
N LEU A 684 -19.87 10.59 -15.73
CA LEU A 684 -20.75 11.69 -16.08
C LEU A 684 -22.20 11.22 -15.96
N ILE A 685 -23.02 11.94 -15.19
CA ILE A 685 -24.44 11.65 -15.03
C ILE A 685 -25.22 12.81 -15.60
N LYS A 686 -25.75 12.61 -16.80
CA LYS A 686 -26.49 13.63 -17.55
C LYS A 686 -27.98 13.33 -17.54
N LYS A 687 -28.78 14.36 -17.28
CA LYS A 687 -30.23 14.28 -17.38
C LYS A 687 -30.67 14.04 -18.83
N VAL A 688 -31.65 13.17 -19.03
CA VAL A 688 -32.21 12.86 -20.36
C VAL A 688 -33.70 13.19 -20.37
N GLN A 689 -34.17 13.84 -21.44
CA GLN A 689 -35.61 14.02 -21.64
C GLN A 689 -36.28 12.65 -21.79
N LYS A 690 -37.32 12.39 -20.99
CA LYS A 690 -38.19 11.23 -21.24
C LYS A 690 -38.79 11.41 -22.62
N HIS A 691 -38.48 10.51 -23.56
CA HIS A 691 -39.30 10.39 -24.75
C HIS A 691 -40.73 10.07 -24.28
N LEU A 692 -41.62 11.06 -24.36
CA LEU A 692 -43.05 10.86 -24.25
C LEU A 692 -43.42 9.87 -25.35
N LYS A 693 -43.71 8.63 -24.97
CA LYS A 693 -44.26 7.63 -25.87
C LYS A 693 -45.68 7.98 -26.27
#